data_AF-A0A1X0NF04-F1
#
_entry.id   AF-A0A1X0NF04-F1
#
_cell.length_a   1.000
_cell.length_b   1.000
_cell.length_c   1.000
_cell.angle_alpha   90.00
_cell.angle_beta   90.00
_cell.angle_gamma   90.00
#
_symmetry.space_group_name_H-M   'P 1'
#
loop_
_entity.id
_entity.type
_entity.pdbx_description
1 polymer ?
#
loop_
_entity_poly.entity_id
_entity_poly.type
_entity_poly.pdbx_seq_one_letter_code
_entity_poly.pdbx_strand_id
1 'polypeptide(L)'
;MLSTCLWFSFFWSSILTEVILPDLSMGFGIASAKNLTCQDVQIGTTSGTFNSSYWSLLTRETSNISCSVDLEMGVLRSRIYSTIKVNPSQISISKTCGDDCYSTTLVKDQCTVGLTVDDLYLDPPNPLMDMVLRQVKKFLEKDVDAYVCEVILPLIMENVENHTLNAPTSFPGLVAGATPIEDAPMIRAGVKILNELPEIFGMQLNASTHAGTTVQLGFTFPKGFQMSLGEVKKHSSMLKLPFNNMQGFLPDIFSFNSNTQYDLRHHFLINNGTMQVDVERPFLASLDISLNDFYCEDKGFLCTLPCTDGITLENLRLEKLGEWDTIVVNHIGPFAVSLINKFINATTFSLCNNSNSDRLHIPTKEPPPVIMTPPLTLFFAFAIFAILLIVGTVYLSLRKYRLSPAVLYDGTVMSLRRTIIEDIVILLMVLTAIFGFLWSNATTAAVLLVGGDVRLLSFSLMETTRSLYEAGLKPFAVLVFIFSGVYPYIKLVCILVCTLILQKPELMILRVVDYFGKFSFLDSFAMVIMASGLQISGIADVKILPGFYVFLASTILTIIAGNYATNLWRRHTSLRRRISVPELKNILDDEYSLQYDSNEDMVDVKESNSSREVNTKGYYLSALNGLFVLICSIPAWVFPCLRYKVTGMASILQPTDRDMTLFELSCTSYMLLITCIFTVGVAPFLYALMYPRWSFLASWGASDALLLACVAGLLQLGQFVEFVIGKHMNAVYRAEAELLWPLLLLLVASVWQWILAADHVIGIRKRIEKKWTERKGTIVPTEEYM
;
A
#
# COMPACT_ATOMS: atom_id res chain seq x y z
N MET A 1 -0.62 49.35 5.71
CA MET A 1 -1.39 48.64 4.66
C MET A 1 -0.63 48.55 3.34
N LEU A 2 -0.09 49.64 2.78
CA LEU A 2 0.62 49.60 1.47
C LEU A 2 1.99 48.89 1.52
N SER A 3 2.76 49.00 2.61
CA SER A 3 4.11 48.42 2.71
C SER A 3 4.13 46.92 3.03
N THR A 4 3.11 46.41 3.73
CA THR A 4 2.94 44.97 3.99
C THR A 4 2.45 44.21 2.75
N CYS A 5 1.65 44.86 1.90
CA CYS A 5 1.33 44.33 0.56
C CYS A 5 2.56 44.27 -0.36
N LEU A 6 3.47 45.23 -0.29
CA LEU A 6 4.69 45.24 -1.11
C LEU A 6 5.61 44.07 -0.79
N TRP A 7 5.86 43.81 0.49
CA TRP A 7 6.77 42.73 0.91
C TRP A 7 6.25 41.33 0.52
N PHE A 8 4.94 41.12 0.66
CA PHE A 8 4.29 39.88 0.23
C PHE A 8 4.16 39.79 -1.29
N SER A 9 3.92 40.91 -1.98
CA SER A 9 3.96 41.00 -3.45
C SER A 9 5.35 40.68 -3.99
N PHE A 10 6.44 41.00 -3.28
CA PHE A 10 7.80 40.62 -3.69
C PHE A 10 8.09 39.12 -3.48
N PHE A 11 7.51 38.49 -2.45
CA PHE A 11 7.68 37.05 -2.21
C PHE A 11 6.78 36.18 -3.11
N TRP A 12 5.55 36.62 -3.39
CA TRP A 12 4.56 35.90 -4.22
C TRP A 12 4.56 36.27 -5.71
N SER A 13 5.19 37.38 -6.12
CA SER A 13 5.35 37.71 -7.55
C SER A 13 6.19 36.70 -8.33
N SER A 14 6.89 35.80 -7.64
CA SER A 14 7.57 34.68 -8.28
C SER A 14 6.60 33.61 -8.83
N ILE A 15 5.32 33.64 -8.45
CA ILE A 15 4.32 32.60 -8.79
C ILE A 15 3.12 33.16 -9.59
N LEU A 16 2.86 34.47 -9.55
CA LEU A 16 1.71 35.07 -10.22
C LEU A 16 2.13 35.87 -11.45
N THR A 17 1.75 35.39 -12.63
CA THR A 17 1.84 36.10 -13.89
C THR A 17 0.82 37.25 -13.90
N GLU A 18 1.28 38.49 -14.11
CA GLU A 18 0.50 39.75 -14.04
C GLU A 18 -0.08 40.09 -12.66
N VAL A 19 0.45 41.15 -12.03
CA VAL A 19 -0.17 41.72 -10.82
C VAL A 19 -1.29 42.67 -11.27
N ILE A 20 -2.50 42.15 -11.34
CA ILE A 20 -3.72 42.93 -11.51
C ILE A 20 -4.32 43.11 -10.12
N LEU A 21 -4.44 44.37 -9.67
CA LEU A 21 -5.11 44.73 -8.41
C LEU A 21 -6.46 45.40 -8.76
N PRO A 22 -7.49 44.61 -9.12
CA PRO A 22 -8.77 45.16 -9.59
C PRO A 22 -9.55 45.88 -8.47
N ASP A 23 -9.30 45.54 -7.21
CA ASP A 23 -9.97 46.13 -6.04
C ASP A 23 -9.26 47.40 -5.50
N LEU A 24 -8.18 47.86 -6.15
CA LEU A 24 -7.51 49.10 -5.74
C LEU A 24 -8.38 50.31 -6.14
N SER A 25 -9.10 50.89 -5.19
CA SER A 25 -9.84 52.14 -5.37
C SER A 25 -9.37 53.17 -4.35
N MET A 26 -8.51 54.10 -4.77
CA MET A 26 -8.04 55.20 -3.92
C MET A 26 -8.67 56.52 -4.36
N GLY A 27 -9.36 57.19 -3.44
CA GLY A 27 -9.95 58.51 -3.66
C GLY A 27 -9.03 59.63 -3.19
N PHE A 28 -8.66 60.52 -4.10
CA PHE A 28 -7.93 61.76 -3.84
C PHE A 28 -8.85 62.96 -4.09
N GLY A 29 -9.89 63.10 -3.25
CA GLY A 29 -10.88 64.18 -3.35
C GLY A 29 -11.64 64.17 -4.68
N ILE A 30 -11.16 64.92 -5.68
CA ILE A 30 -11.74 65.05 -7.02
C ILE A 30 -11.29 63.97 -8.03
N ALA A 31 -10.36 63.09 -7.63
CA ALA A 31 -9.87 61.98 -8.46
C ALA A 31 -10.03 60.63 -7.78
N SER A 32 -10.28 59.58 -8.55
CA SER A 32 -10.26 58.19 -8.11
C SER A 32 -9.30 57.40 -9.00
N ALA A 33 -8.31 56.77 -8.38
CA ALA A 33 -7.42 55.82 -9.05
C ALA A 33 -7.99 54.40 -8.91
N LYS A 34 -8.11 53.69 -10.04
CA LYS A 34 -8.66 52.33 -10.16
C LYS A 34 -7.74 51.45 -11.03
N ASN A 35 -7.85 50.14 -10.88
CA ASN A 35 -7.21 49.14 -11.75
C ASN A 35 -5.70 49.36 -11.97
N LEU A 36 -4.89 49.19 -10.91
CA LEU A 36 -3.44 49.12 -11.07
C LEU A 36 -3.07 47.79 -11.76
N THR A 37 -2.37 47.88 -12.88
CA THR A 37 -1.87 46.74 -13.66
C THR A 37 -0.38 46.91 -13.91
N CYS A 38 0.43 45.91 -13.60
CA CYS A 38 1.87 45.93 -13.90
C CYS A 38 2.20 44.79 -14.86
N GLN A 39 2.70 45.14 -16.05
CA GLN A 39 2.86 44.22 -17.18
C GLN A 39 4.29 43.70 -17.35
N ASP A 40 5.30 44.56 -17.18
CA ASP A 40 6.72 44.17 -17.25
C ASP A 40 7.41 44.57 -15.93
N VAL A 41 7.66 43.55 -15.11
CA VAL A 41 8.30 43.69 -13.80
C VAL A 41 9.55 42.81 -13.80
N GLN A 42 10.70 43.45 -14.04
CA GLN A 42 12.02 42.83 -14.01
C GLN A 42 12.67 43.16 -12.69
N ILE A 43 12.81 42.16 -11.82
CA ILE A 43 13.46 42.33 -10.53
C ILE A 43 14.93 41.94 -10.71
N GLY A 44 15.82 42.91 -10.50
CA GLY A 44 17.26 42.68 -10.49
C GLY A 44 17.66 41.73 -9.36
N THR A 45 18.85 41.11 -9.44
CA THR A 45 19.33 40.15 -8.45
C THR A 45 19.11 40.65 -7.01
N THR A 46 18.20 39.99 -6.28
CA THR A 46 17.90 40.28 -4.88
C THR A 46 18.49 39.20 -4.00
N SER A 47 19.17 39.63 -2.93
CA SER A 47 19.61 38.75 -1.87
C SER A 47 18.96 39.18 -0.57
N GLY A 48 18.28 38.25 0.10
CA GLY A 48 17.63 38.50 1.38
C GLY A 48 18.03 37.46 2.41
N THR A 49 18.35 37.92 3.62
CA THR A 49 18.59 37.04 4.77
C THR A 49 17.59 37.39 5.85
N PHE A 50 16.75 36.42 6.22
CA PHE A 50 15.77 36.59 7.28
C PHE A 50 16.07 35.57 8.37
N ASN A 51 16.79 36.04 9.39
CA ASN A 51 17.11 35.28 10.59
C ASN A 51 16.30 35.83 11.78
N SER A 52 16.23 35.04 12.84
CA SER A 52 15.75 35.41 14.18
C SER A 52 16.38 36.68 14.76
N SER A 53 17.58 37.09 14.37
CA SER A 53 18.29 38.27 14.90
C SER A 53 18.58 39.39 13.88
N TYR A 54 18.44 39.10 12.59
CA TYR A 54 18.86 40.01 11.52
C TYR A 54 18.01 39.83 10.28
N TRP A 55 17.43 40.93 9.79
CA TRP A 55 16.72 41.00 8.53
C TRP A 55 17.51 41.87 7.57
N SER A 56 17.84 41.36 6.39
CA SER A 56 18.39 42.16 5.31
C SER A 56 17.72 41.85 4.00
N LEU A 57 17.51 42.91 3.23
CA LEU A 57 17.08 42.86 1.85
C LEU A 57 18.03 43.75 1.05
N LEU A 58 18.78 43.13 0.14
CA LEU A 58 19.76 43.78 -0.73
C LEU A 58 19.37 43.52 -2.18
N THR A 59 19.15 44.58 -2.95
CA THR A 59 19.05 44.51 -4.42
C THR A 59 20.38 44.95 -5.01
N ARG A 60 21.06 44.07 -5.75
CA ARG A 60 22.39 44.37 -6.35
C ARG A 60 22.29 44.91 -7.77
N GLU A 61 21.22 44.57 -8.47
CA GLU A 61 20.93 45.05 -9.82
C GLU A 61 19.68 45.94 -9.83
N THR A 62 19.60 46.81 -10.84
CA THR A 62 18.46 47.68 -11.04
C THR A 62 17.21 46.87 -11.40
N SER A 63 16.08 47.13 -10.75
CA SER A 63 14.80 46.51 -11.07
C SER A 63 13.94 47.48 -11.87
N ASN A 64 13.34 47.02 -12.97
CA ASN A 64 12.45 47.82 -13.80
C ASN A 64 11.01 47.37 -13.57
N ILE A 65 10.12 48.31 -13.24
CA ILE A 65 8.71 48.05 -12.96
C ILE A 65 7.88 48.98 -13.83
N SER A 66 7.15 48.42 -14.79
CA SER A 66 6.20 49.17 -15.61
C SER A 66 4.77 48.87 -15.16
N CYS A 67 4.05 49.93 -14.81
CA CYS A 67 2.67 49.85 -14.34
C CYS A 67 1.79 50.87 -15.03
N SER A 68 0.50 50.57 -15.11
CA SER A 68 -0.54 51.48 -15.54
C SER A 68 -1.70 51.54 -14.54
N VAL A 69 -2.27 52.73 -14.37
CA VAL A 69 -3.37 53.00 -13.42
C VAL A 69 -4.45 53.80 -14.12
N ASP A 70 -5.71 53.39 -14.00
CA ASP A 70 -6.85 54.16 -14.48
C ASP A 70 -7.18 55.28 -13.48
N LEU A 71 -7.28 56.52 -13.95
CA LEU A 71 -7.72 57.69 -13.20
C LEU A 71 -9.09 58.14 -13.70
N GLU A 72 -10.04 58.26 -12.79
CA GLU A 72 -11.36 58.83 -13.02
C GLU A 72 -11.49 60.16 -12.25
N MET A 73 -11.78 61.26 -12.97
CA MET A 73 -12.02 62.58 -12.40
C MET A 73 -13.31 63.17 -12.99
N GLY A 74 -14.45 62.91 -12.33
CA GLY A 74 -15.76 63.30 -12.86
C GLY A 74 -16.09 62.57 -14.17
N VAL A 75 -16.04 63.28 -15.30
CA VAL A 75 -16.30 62.71 -16.65
C VAL A 75 -15.01 62.33 -17.38
N LEU A 76 -13.85 62.76 -16.88
CA LEU A 76 -12.55 62.47 -17.51
C LEU A 76 -12.03 61.12 -17.03
N ARG A 77 -11.70 60.25 -17.98
CA ARG A 77 -11.00 59.00 -17.77
C ARG A 77 -9.65 59.06 -18.47
N SER A 78 -8.58 58.82 -17.73
CA SER A 78 -7.22 58.84 -18.24
C SER A 78 -6.42 57.71 -17.62
N ARG A 79 -5.49 57.11 -18.34
CA ARG A 79 -4.58 56.09 -17.82
C ARG A 79 -3.20 56.71 -17.60
N ILE A 80 -2.64 56.52 -16.40
CA ILE A 80 -1.23 56.82 -16.13
C ILE A 80 -0.42 55.61 -16.54
N TYR A 81 0.66 55.83 -17.29
CA TYR A 81 1.74 54.85 -17.45
C TYR A 81 2.96 55.33 -16.66
N SER A 82 3.57 54.42 -15.91
CA SER A 82 4.72 54.69 -15.05
C SER A 82 5.73 53.57 -15.18
N THR A 83 6.94 53.92 -15.64
CA THR A 83 8.11 53.02 -15.65
C THR A 83 9.07 53.47 -14.57
N ILE A 84 9.22 52.64 -13.55
CA ILE A 84 10.02 52.91 -12.37
C ILE A 84 11.25 52.01 -12.39
N LYS A 85 12.43 52.61 -12.29
CA LYS A 85 13.69 51.92 -12.04
C LYS A 85 14.06 52.02 -10.58
N VAL A 86 14.10 50.89 -9.90
CA VAL A 86 14.62 50.79 -8.53
C VAL A 86 16.11 50.51 -8.62
N ASN A 87 16.93 51.45 -8.15
CA ASN A 87 18.38 51.30 -8.09
C ASN A 87 18.78 50.28 -7.01
N PRO A 88 20.05 49.80 -7.00
CA PRO A 88 20.54 48.95 -5.94
C PRO A 88 20.25 49.57 -4.57
N SER A 89 19.55 48.81 -3.74
CA SER A 89 18.97 49.26 -2.48
C SER A 89 19.32 48.25 -1.40
N GLN A 90 19.57 48.74 -0.19
CA GLN A 90 19.89 47.89 0.96
C GLN A 90 19.11 48.37 2.16
N ILE A 91 18.31 47.46 2.72
CA ILE A 91 17.57 47.67 3.96
C ILE A 91 17.99 46.55 4.91
N SER A 92 18.51 46.90 6.07
CA SER A 92 18.84 45.95 7.12
C SER A 92 18.43 46.43 8.51
N ILE A 93 17.84 45.50 9.26
CA ILE A 93 17.33 45.70 10.60
C ILE A 93 17.95 44.60 11.48
N SER A 94 18.58 44.99 12.58
CA SER A 94 19.00 44.08 13.62
C SER A 94 17.96 44.07 14.73
N LYS A 95 17.79 42.92 15.38
CA LYS A 95 16.86 42.75 16.48
C LYS A 95 17.46 41.97 17.64
N THR A 96 17.06 42.34 18.85
CA THR A 96 17.35 41.58 20.06
C THR A 96 16.08 40.84 20.48
N CYS A 97 16.15 39.52 20.58
CA CYS A 97 15.01 38.69 21.00
C CYS A 97 15.09 38.36 22.49
N GLY A 98 13.94 38.40 23.18
CA GLY A 98 13.78 37.82 24.51
C GLY A 98 13.60 36.29 24.47
N ASP A 99 13.35 35.67 25.63
CA ASP A 99 13.16 34.21 25.74
C ASP A 99 12.00 33.69 24.88
N ASP A 100 10.93 34.50 24.73
CA ASP A 100 9.71 34.20 23.96
C ASP A 100 9.78 34.56 22.45
N CYS A 101 10.98 34.83 21.90
CA CYS A 101 11.21 35.16 20.47
C CYS A 101 10.60 36.47 19.95
N TYR A 102 9.93 37.27 20.79
CA TYR A 102 9.56 38.64 20.46
C TYR A 102 10.79 39.55 20.48
N SER A 103 10.89 40.48 19.51
CA SER A 103 11.92 41.51 19.60
C SER A 103 11.59 42.46 20.73
N THR A 104 12.60 42.76 21.53
CA THR A 104 12.50 43.77 22.59
C THR A 104 13.03 45.12 22.11
N THR A 105 13.96 45.09 21.15
CA THR A 105 14.46 46.27 20.45
C THR A 105 14.74 45.93 19.00
N LEU A 106 14.26 46.77 18.08
CA LEU A 106 14.59 46.76 16.66
C LEU A 106 15.50 47.96 16.36
N VAL A 107 16.66 47.72 15.75
CA VAL A 107 17.61 48.77 15.38
C VAL A 107 17.76 48.81 13.86
N LYS A 108 17.58 50.00 13.29
CA LYS A 108 17.88 50.25 11.87
C LYS A 108 19.40 50.26 11.69
N ASP A 109 19.93 49.28 10.96
CA ASP A 109 21.38 49.21 10.68
C ASP A 109 21.73 50.04 9.44
N GLN A 110 21.09 49.74 8.30
CA GLN A 110 21.30 50.41 7.02
C GLN A 110 19.97 50.53 6.28
N CYS A 111 19.70 51.67 5.66
CA CYS A 111 18.53 51.85 4.79
C CYS A 111 18.92 52.81 3.68
N THR A 112 18.92 52.30 2.46
CA THR A 112 19.22 53.05 1.23
C THR A 112 18.26 52.55 0.16
N VAL A 113 17.41 53.44 -0.35
CA VAL A 113 16.39 53.15 -1.36
C VAL A 113 16.45 54.21 -2.44
N GLY A 114 17.11 53.87 -3.55
CA GLY A 114 17.15 54.73 -4.73
C GLY A 114 16.05 54.36 -5.71
N LEU A 115 15.24 55.33 -6.12
CA LEU A 115 14.21 55.16 -7.14
C LEU A 115 14.35 56.25 -8.20
N THR A 116 14.34 55.85 -9.46
CA THR A 116 14.36 56.73 -10.62
C THR A 116 13.14 56.44 -11.48
N VAL A 117 12.45 57.48 -11.94
CA VAL A 117 11.26 57.31 -12.78
C VAL A 117 11.69 57.59 -14.21
N ASP A 118 11.71 56.57 -15.06
CA ASP A 118 12.06 56.74 -16.48
C ASP A 118 10.94 57.53 -17.19
N ASP A 119 9.79 56.89 -17.32
CA ASP A 119 8.63 57.39 -18.05
C ASP A 119 7.44 57.55 -17.10
N LEU A 120 6.80 58.73 -17.13
CA LEU A 120 5.57 59.00 -16.39
C LEU A 120 4.70 59.94 -17.23
N TYR A 121 3.64 59.39 -17.83
CA TYR A 121 2.76 60.15 -18.72
C TYR A 121 1.30 59.73 -18.59
N LEU A 122 0.40 60.63 -19.00
CA LEU A 122 -1.05 60.44 -18.98
C LEU A 122 -1.57 60.20 -20.41
N ASP A 123 -2.48 59.24 -20.59
CA ASP A 123 -3.19 59.00 -21.85
C ASP A 123 -4.71 59.06 -21.65
N PRO A 124 -5.44 60.02 -22.25
CA PRO A 124 -4.96 61.14 -23.07
C PRO A 124 -4.28 62.24 -22.24
N PRO A 125 -3.32 63.00 -22.81
CA PRO A 125 -2.52 63.98 -22.08
C PRO A 125 -3.38 65.15 -21.56
N ASN A 126 -3.13 65.57 -20.31
CA ASN A 126 -3.80 66.70 -19.69
C ASN A 126 -2.74 67.66 -19.09
N PRO A 127 -2.66 68.93 -19.55
CA PRO A 127 -1.59 69.84 -19.16
C PRO A 127 -1.55 70.16 -17.66
N LEU A 128 -2.71 70.13 -16.97
CA LEU A 128 -2.79 70.34 -15.53
C LEU A 128 -2.23 69.13 -14.76
N MET A 129 -2.55 67.92 -15.23
CA MET A 129 -2.05 66.69 -14.61
C MET A 129 -0.58 66.42 -14.94
N ASP A 130 -0.10 66.77 -16.13
CA ASP A 130 1.33 66.70 -16.47
C ASP A 130 2.18 67.60 -15.57
N MET A 131 1.61 68.70 -15.06
CA MET A 131 2.29 69.54 -14.06
C MET A 131 2.39 68.83 -12.71
N VAL A 132 1.32 68.16 -12.29
CA VAL A 132 1.29 67.36 -11.06
C VAL A 132 2.22 66.15 -11.18
N LEU A 133 2.17 65.40 -12.28
CA LEU A 133 3.05 64.26 -12.54
C LEU A 133 4.53 64.67 -12.53
N ARG A 134 4.87 65.86 -13.04
CA ARG A 134 6.24 66.39 -12.94
C ARG A 134 6.67 66.69 -11.50
N GLN A 135 5.77 67.14 -10.64
CA GLN A 135 6.08 67.30 -9.22
C GLN A 135 6.20 65.95 -8.51
N VAL A 136 5.32 65.01 -8.82
CA VAL A 136 5.37 63.64 -8.30
C VAL A 136 6.69 62.97 -8.70
N LYS A 137 7.11 63.08 -9.96
CA LYS A 137 8.41 62.57 -10.44
C LYS A 137 9.57 63.15 -9.63
N LYS A 138 9.59 64.48 -9.42
CA LYS A 138 10.64 65.15 -8.62
C LYS A 138 10.66 64.68 -7.16
N PHE A 139 9.49 64.49 -6.56
CA PHE A 139 9.38 63.96 -5.20
C PHE A 139 9.87 62.51 -5.15
N LEU A 140 9.47 61.68 -6.12
CA LEU A 140 9.86 60.27 -6.22
C LEU A 140 11.37 60.09 -6.37
N GLU A 141 12.05 60.97 -7.10
CA GLU A 141 13.49 60.87 -7.32
C GLU A 141 14.33 61.43 -6.16
N LYS A 142 13.81 62.42 -5.42
CA LYS A 142 14.59 63.16 -4.42
C LYS A 142 14.33 62.72 -2.99
N ASP A 143 13.06 62.50 -2.65
CA ASP A 143 12.63 62.40 -1.25
C ASP A 143 12.19 60.97 -0.87
N VAL A 144 12.18 60.02 -1.81
CA VAL A 144 11.78 58.62 -1.54
C VAL A 144 12.70 57.91 -0.57
N ASP A 145 14.01 58.12 -0.65
CA ASP A 145 14.96 57.50 0.27
C ASP A 145 14.67 57.92 1.72
N ALA A 146 14.58 59.24 1.96
CA ALA A 146 14.24 59.79 3.27
C ALA A 146 12.84 59.36 3.72
N TYR A 147 11.85 59.39 2.84
CA TYR A 147 10.49 58.99 3.19
C TYR A 147 10.39 57.50 3.55
N VAL A 148 11.05 56.62 2.79
CA VAL A 148 11.07 55.19 3.09
C VAL A 148 11.83 54.91 4.39
N CYS A 149 13.00 55.51 4.57
CA CYS A 149 13.89 55.20 5.69
C CYS A 149 13.56 55.93 7.01
N GLU A 150 12.86 57.07 6.97
CA GLU A 150 12.51 57.87 8.15
C GLU A 150 11.02 57.83 8.49
N VAL A 151 10.14 57.55 7.53
CA VAL A 151 8.68 57.52 7.77
C VAL A 151 8.14 56.11 7.69
N ILE A 152 8.38 55.40 6.58
CA ILE A 152 7.80 54.07 6.37
C ILE A 152 8.47 53.03 7.26
N LEU A 153 9.80 53.01 7.31
CA LEU A 153 10.55 51.98 8.04
C LEU A 153 10.27 52.00 9.55
N PRO A 154 10.29 53.16 10.25
CA PRO A 154 9.93 53.21 11.67
C PRO A 154 8.47 52.81 11.94
N LEU A 155 7.54 53.17 11.05
CA LEU A 155 6.13 52.78 11.18
C LEU A 155 5.93 51.26 10.99
N ILE A 156 6.77 50.61 10.18
CA ILE A 156 6.82 49.16 10.10
C ILE A 156 7.38 48.58 11.40
N MET A 157 8.47 49.13 11.93
CA MET A 157 9.07 48.66 13.19
C MET A 157 8.08 48.75 14.36
N GLU A 158 7.36 49.87 14.50
CA GLU A 158 6.34 50.06 15.55
C GLU A 158 5.17 49.04 15.43
N ASN A 159 4.75 48.71 14.20
CA ASN A 159 3.72 47.68 13.99
C ASN A 159 4.23 46.26 14.28
N VAL A 160 5.53 46.01 14.11
CA VAL A 160 6.15 44.72 14.44
C VAL A 160 6.33 44.55 15.95
N GLU A 161 6.59 45.65 16.68
CA GLU A 161 6.59 45.68 18.16
C GLU A 161 5.18 45.48 18.76
N ASN A 162 4.11 45.72 17.99
CA ASN A 162 2.76 45.44 18.44
C ASN A 162 2.45 43.93 18.37
N HIS A 163 2.64 43.23 19.49
CA HIS A 163 2.46 41.77 19.58
C HIS A 163 1.01 41.31 19.77
N THR A 164 0.00 42.17 19.57
CA THR A 164 -1.41 41.77 19.77
C THR A 164 -1.86 40.81 18.68
N LEU A 165 -2.39 39.64 19.05
CA LEU A 165 -2.94 38.66 18.11
C LEU A 165 -4.45 38.79 18.03
N ASN A 166 -4.99 38.78 16.81
CA ASN A 166 -6.43 38.67 16.62
C ASN A 166 -6.95 37.35 17.22
N ALA A 167 -8.12 37.42 17.86
CA ALA A 167 -8.79 36.24 18.38
C ALA A 167 -9.22 35.31 17.23
N PRO A 168 -9.21 33.99 17.42
CA PRO A 168 -9.68 33.04 16.41
C PRO A 168 -11.16 33.29 16.11
N THR A 169 -11.55 33.12 14.85
CA THR A 169 -12.97 33.07 14.48
C THR A 169 -13.61 31.85 15.11
N SER A 170 -14.83 32.01 15.62
CA SER A 170 -15.60 30.90 16.17
C SER A 170 -15.96 29.92 15.06
N PHE A 171 -15.84 28.63 15.34
CA PHE A 171 -16.24 27.59 14.39
C PHE A 171 -17.71 27.74 13.97
N PRO A 172 -18.04 27.55 12.68
CA PRO A 172 -19.42 27.57 12.21
C PRO A 172 -20.23 26.48 12.91
N GLY A 173 -21.43 26.84 13.39
CA GLY A 173 -22.34 25.91 14.04
C GLY A 173 -22.91 24.89 13.05
N LEU A 174 -23.22 23.68 13.54
CA LEU A 174 -23.85 22.64 12.74
C LEU A 174 -25.29 23.05 12.35
N VAL A 175 -25.57 23.06 11.04
CA VAL A 175 -26.90 23.34 10.49
C VAL A 175 -27.84 22.15 10.75
N ALA A 176 -29.10 22.42 11.07
CA ALA A 176 -30.09 21.37 11.32
C ALA A 176 -30.29 20.48 10.07
N GLY A 177 -29.99 19.19 10.19
CA GLY A 177 -30.08 18.21 9.09
C GLY A 177 -28.74 17.93 8.38
N ALA A 178 -27.68 18.69 8.67
CA ALA A 178 -26.33 18.40 8.19
C ALA A 178 -25.70 17.23 8.96
N THR A 179 -24.84 16.47 8.29
CA THR A 179 -24.12 15.34 8.87
C THR A 179 -22.84 15.86 9.56
N PRO A 180 -22.57 15.51 10.83
CA PRO A 180 -21.30 15.82 11.47
C PRO A 180 -20.14 15.20 10.68
N ILE A 181 -19.07 15.95 10.52
CA ILE A 181 -17.85 15.51 9.84
C ILE A 181 -17.26 14.23 10.48
N GLU A 182 -17.40 14.10 11.81
CA GLU A 182 -16.90 12.96 12.58
C GLU A 182 -17.58 11.64 12.20
N ASP A 183 -18.81 11.72 11.70
CA ASP A 183 -19.59 10.57 11.25
C ASP A 183 -19.23 10.13 9.82
N ALA A 184 -18.57 10.99 9.05
CA ALA A 184 -18.15 10.67 7.69
C ALA A 184 -16.89 9.78 7.69
N PRO A 185 -16.96 8.52 7.23
CA PRO A 185 -15.84 7.58 7.25
C PRO A 185 -14.64 8.08 6.42
N MET A 186 -14.88 8.82 5.33
CA MET A 186 -13.82 9.39 4.50
C MET A 186 -12.98 10.44 5.25
N ILE A 187 -13.63 11.31 6.01
CA ILE A 187 -12.93 12.37 6.75
C ILE A 187 -12.20 11.76 7.94
N ARG A 188 -12.84 10.83 8.66
CA ARG A 188 -12.19 10.07 9.74
C ARG A 188 -10.95 9.33 9.25
N ALA A 189 -11.05 8.65 8.11
CA ALA A 189 -9.92 7.99 7.48
C ALA A 189 -8.83 9.01 7.09
N GLY A 190 -9.19 10.14 6.49
CA GLY A 190 -8.25 11.21 6.13
C GLY A 190 -7.51 11.78 7.34
N VAL A 191 -8.22 12.09 8.42
CA VAL A 191 -7.64 12.59 9.68
C VAL A 191 -6.69 11.56 10.29
N LYS A 192 -7.08 10.28 10.31
CA LYS A 192 -6.20 9.20 10.80
C LYS A 192 -4.94 9.06 9.96
N ILE A 193 -5.08 9.09 8.63
CA ILE A 193 -3.95 9.04 7.70
C ILE A 193 -2.97 10.17 8.01
N LEU A 194 -3.46 11.42 8.07
CA LEU A 194 -2.62 12.59 8.32
C LEU A 194 -1.84 12.47 9.65
N ASN A 195 -2.48 11.96 10.70
CA ASN A 195 -1.85 11.77 12.00
C ASN A 195 -0.83 10.60 12.05
N GLU A 196 -0.96 9.61 11.17
CA GLU A 196 -0.05 8.47 11.07
C GLU A 196 1.08 8.70 10.05
N LEU A 197 1.11 9.86 9.36
CA LEU A 197 2.18 10.20 8.42
C LEU A 197 3.51 10.46 9.14
N PRO A 198 4.64 9.97 8.58
CA PRO A 198 5.96 10.29 9.11
C PRO A 198 6.32 11.77 8.87
N GLU A 199 7.42 12.24 9.49
CA GLU A 199 7.96 13.58 9.23
C GLU A 199 8.33 13.73 7.74
N ILE A 200 7.64 14.61 7.03
CA ILE A 200 7.89 14.92 5.62
C ILE A 200 8.60 16.27 5.54
N PHE A 201 9.80 16.31 4.97
CA PHE A 201 10.63 17.53 4.91
C PHE A 201 10.89 18.19 6.28
N GLY A 202 10.96 17.40 7.37
CA GLY A 202 11.15 17.92 8.72
C GLY A 202 9.90 18.53 9.35
N MET A 203 8.74 18.34 8.73
CA MET A 203 7.42 18.77 9.20
C MET A 203 6.58 17.55 9.59
N GLN A 204 5.97 17.59 10.77
CA GLN A 204 5.00 16.61 11.24
C GLN A 204 3.58 17.13 11.05
N LEU A 205 2.74 16.34 10.39
CA LEU A 205 1.34 16.67 10.12
C LEU A 205 0.43 16.08 11.21
N ASN A 206 -0.48 16.91 11.72
CA ASN A 206 -1.53 16.50 12.64
C ASN A 206 -2.88 17.00 12.12
N ALA A 207 -3.96 16.29 12.42
CA ALA A 207 -5.31 16.71 12.09
C ALA A 207 -6.29 16.37 13.23
N SER A 208 -7.24 17.27 13.49
CA SER A 208 -8.30 17.09 14.48
C SER A 208 -9.64 17.63 13.98
N THR A 209 -10.75 17.08 14.47
CA THR A 209 -12.10 17.56 14.16
C THR A 209 -12.62 18.45 15.29
N HIS A 210 -13.26 19.56 14.94
CA HIS A 210 -13.84 20.51 15.89
C HIS A 210 -15.25 20.92 15.48
N ALA A 211 -16.13 21.09 16.48
CA ALA A 211 -17.51 21.55 16.33
C ALA A 211 -18.40 20.78 15.33
N GLY A 212 -17.98 19.57 14.91
CA GLY A 212 -18.70 18.75 13.92
C GLY A 212 -18.67 19.27 12.48
N THR A 213 -18.09 20.45 12.22
CA THR A 213 -18.09 21.14 10.92
C THR A 213 -16.71 21.57 10.45
N THR A 214 -15.68 21.45 11.30
CA THR A 214 -14.33 21.92 10.97
C THR A 214 -13.26 20.85 11.20
N VAL A 215 -12.28 20.81 10.31
CA VAL A 215 -11.06 20.00 10.44
C VAL A 215 -9.89 20.96 10.59
N GLN A 216 -9.22 20.91 11.74
CA GLN A 216 -8.00 21.65 11.98
C GLN A 216 -6.80 20.83 11.50
N LEU A 217 -6.00 21.42 10.61
CA LEU A 217 -4.73 20.88 10.15
C LEU A 217 -3.58 21.56 10.90
N GLY A 218 -2.78 20.79 11.63
CA GLY A 218 -1.58 21.23 12.31
C GLY A 218 -0.31 20.81 11.57
N PHE A 219 0.64 21.72 11.44
CA PHE A 219 1.94 21.53 10.84
C PHE A 219 3.00 21.87 11.89
N THR A 220 3.64 20.84 12.47
CA THR A 220 4.65 21.02 13.51
C THR A 220 6.04 20.90 12.91
N PHE A 221 6.92 21.86 13.20
CA PHE A 221 8.30 21.87 12.70
C PHE A 221 9.27 21.64 13.87
N PRO A 222 9.53 20.39 14.30
CA PRO A 222 10.28 20.12 15.54
C PRO A 222 11.75 20.55 15.51
N LYS A 223 12.37 20.66 14.33
CA LYS A 223 13.79 21.01 14.15
C LYS A 223 13.99 22.41 13.57
N GLY A 224 12.93 23.22 13.52
CA GLY A 224 12.93 24.47 12.78
C GLY A 224 12.81 24.26 11.26
N PHE A 225 13.02 25.33 10.51
CA PHE A 225 12.84 25.37 9.06
C PHE A 225 13.96 26.20 8.43
N GLN A 226 14.79 25.57 7.61
CA GLN A 226 15.83 26.24 6.84
C GLN A 226 15.53 26.10 5.35
N MET A 227 15.25 27.22 4.70
CA MET A 227 14.96 27.30 3.28
C MET A 227 15.95 28.24 2.62
N SER A 228 16.72 27.70 1.68
CA SER A 228 17.55 28.51 0.77
C SER A 228 16.97 28.41 -0.63
N LEU A 229 16.37 29.51 -1.10
CA LEU A 229 16.08 29.72 -2.50
C LEU A 229 17.35 30.28 -3.15
N GLY A 230 17.99 29.51 -4.02
CA GLY A 230 19.12 29.96 -4.82
C GLY A 230 19.07 29.38 -6.23
N GLU A 231 20.03 29.74 -7.09
CA GLU A 231 20.12 29.28 -8.48
C GLU A 231 19.68 27.82 -8.64
N VAL A 232 18.70 27.57 -9.52
CA VAL A 232 18.41 26.24 -10.07
C VAL A 232 19.59 25.84 -10.98
N LYS A 233 20.76 25.63 -10.38
CA LYS A 233 21.84 24.88 -11.00
C LYS A 233 21.38 23.43 -11.04
N LYS A 234 21.51 22.80 -12.21
CA LYS A 234 21.12 21.41 -12.55
C LYS A 234 21.61 20.29 -11.60
N HIS A 235 22.23 20.59 -10.45
CA HIS A 235 23.02 19.62 -9.69
C HIS A 235 23.11 19.74 -8.15
N SER A 236 22.20 20.42 -7.43
CA SER A 236 22.13 20.28 -5.97
C SER A 236 20.87 19.52 -5.52
N SER A 237 21.07 18.56 -4.64
CA SER A 237 20.18 17.43 -4.33
C SER A 237 19.38 17.60 -3.03
N MET A 238 19.00 18.83 -2.65
CA MET A 238 18.19 19.04 -1.45
C MET A 238 16.76 19.52 -1.72
N LEU A 239 16.46 19.99 -2.93
CA LEU A 239 15.09 20.21 -3.40
C LEU A 239 14.94 19.77 -4.87
N LYS A 240 15.37 18.54 -5.17
CA LYS A 240 14.83 17.82 -6.35
C LYS A 240 13.48 17.20 -5.98
N LEU A 241 12.54 18.02 -5.53
CA LEU A 241 11.15 17.77 -5.89
C LEU A 241 11.03 18.23 -7.34
N PRO A 242 10.47 17.42 -8.25
CA PRO A 242 10.35 17.84 -9.62
C PRO A 242 9.22 18.86 -9.65
N PHE A 243 9.53 20.15 -9.50
CA PHE A 243 8.58 21.22 -9.83
C PHE A 243 8.13 21.10 -11.30
N ASN A 244 8.92 20.45 -12.17
CA ASN A 244 8.50 20.03 -13.51
C ASN A 244 7.40 18.93 -13.50
N ASN A 245 7.37 18.05 -12.51
CA ASN A 245 6.27 17.08 -12.36
C ASN A 245 5.10 17.69 -11.59
N MET A 246 5.34 18.69 -10.72
CA MET A 246 4.27 19.45 -10.05
C MET A 246 3.56 20.43 -11.01
N GLN A 247 4.28 20.94 -12.02
CA GLN A 247 3.72 21.62 -13.20
C GLN A 247 2.96 20.68 -14.14
N GLY A 248 3.22 19.36 -14.11
CA GLY A 248 2.34 18.36 -14.73
C GLY A 248 1.13 18.03 -13.84
N PHE A 249 1.28 18.14 -12.53
CA PHE A 249 0.26 17.74 -11.54
C PHE A 249 -0.83 18.80 -11.28
N LEU A 250 -0.48 20.10 -11.29
CA LEU A 250 -1.45 21.18 -11.16
C LEU A 250 -2.46 21.21 -12.33
N PRO A 251 -2.04 20.93 -13.58
CA PRO A 251 -2.95 20.63 -14.67
C PRO A 251 -3.56 19.24 -14.56
N ASP A 252 -2.82 18.15 -14.29
CA ASP A 252 -3.37 16.78 -14.45
C ASP A 252 -4.27 16.26 -13.31
N ILE A 253 -4.14 16.76 -12.07
CA ILE A 253 -5.14 16.49 -11.00
C ILE A 253 -6.41 17.34 -11.21
N PHE A 254 -6.25 18.52 -11.78
CA PHE A 254 -7.37 19.41 -12.10
C PHE A 254 -7.79 19.35 -13.58
N SER A 255 -7.26 18.41 -14.38
CA SER A 255 -7.65 18.20 -15.77
C SER A 255 -8.89 17.33 -15.81
N PHE A 256 -9.93 17.82 -15.15
CA PHE A 256 -11.30 17.47 -15.52
C PHE A 256 -11.61 18.21 -16.82
N ASN A 257 -11.34 17.52 -17.93
CA ASN A 257 -11.86 17.70 -19.29
C ASN A 257 -12.57 19.04 -19.57
N SER A 258 -11.86 20.16 -19.44
CA SER A 258 -12.37 21.49 -19.73
C SER A 258 -11.37 22.23 -20.62
N ASN A 259 -11.89 22.73 -21.72
CA ASN A 259 -11.19 23.35 -22.85
C ASN A 259 -10.56 24.73 -22.52
N THR A 260 -10.23 25.01 -21.26
CA THR A 260 -9.62 26.29 -20.87
C THR A 260 -8.12 26.09 -20.67
N GLN A 261 -7.42 26.04 -21.78
CA GLN A 261 -5.97 26.17 -21.85
C GLN A 261 -5.62 27.63 -21.45
N TYR A 262 -5.48 27.88 -20.16
CA TYR A 262 -4.88 29.12 -19.68
C TYR A 262 -3.40 29.08 -20.05
N ASP A 263 -3.02 29.88 -21.05
CA ASP A 263 -1.65 30.04 -21.52
C ASP A 263 -0.82 30.77 -20.45
N LEU A 264 -0.27 30.00 -19.50
CA LEU A 264 0.66 30.44 -18.45
C LEU A 264 2.04 30.82 -19.03
N ARG A 265 2.06 31.68 -20.06
CA ARG A 265 3.27 32.03 -20.84
C ARG A 265 3.98 33.32 -20.47
N HIS A 266 3.64 33.99 -19.38
CA HIS A 266 4.19 35.32 -19.08
C HIS A 266 5.13 35.25 -17.88
N HIS A 267 6.43 35.12 -18.16
CA HIS A 267 7.48 34.85 -17.19
C HIS A 267 7.92 36.13 -16.46
N PHE A 268 7.96 36.11 -15.12
CA PHE A 268 8.86 36.96 -14.35
C PHE A 268 10.30 36.44 -14.54
N LEU A 269 11.20 37.27 -15.07
CA LEU A 269 12.63 36.96 -15.17
C LEU A 269 13.34 37.51 -13.92
N ILE A 270 13.48 36.68 -12.89
CA ILE A 270 14.41 36.96 -11.79
C ILE A 270 15.80 36.52 -12.23
N ASN A 271 16.66 37.47 -12.57
CA ASN A 271 18.09 37.17 -12.78
C ASN A 271 18.70 36.86 -11.40
N ASN A 272 19.15 35.62 -11.19
CA ASN A 272 20.05 35.19 -10.11
C ASN A 272 19.85 35.82 -8.71
N GLY A 273 18.68 35.63 -8.10
CA GLY A 273 18.42 35.98 -6.70
C GLY A 273 18.70 34.84 -5.72
N THR A 274 19.08 35.16 -4.47
CA THR A 274 19.21 34.17 -3.38
C THR A 274 18.50 34.65 -2.12
N MET A 275 17.49 33.91 -1.66
CA MET A 275 16.79 34.20 -0.41
C MET A 275 17.00 33.07 0.58
N GLN A 276 17.52 33.39 1.76
CA GLN A 276 17.70 32.44 2.85
C GLN A 276 16.76 32.82 4.00
N VAL A 277 15.86 31.90 4.33
CA VAL A 277 15.00 31.95 5.51
C VAL A 277 15.51 30.87 6.46
N ASP A 278 15.96 31.27 7.64
CA ASP A 278 16.48 30.35 8.64
C ASP A 278 15.74 30.52 9.96
N VAL A 279 15.02 29.47 10.35
CA VAL A 279 14.27 29.36 11.59
C VAL A 279 14.84 28.19 12.37
N GLU A 280 15.65 28.44 13.38
CA GLU A 280 16.36 27.39 14.13
C GLU A 280 15.50 26.72 15.23
N ARG A 281 14.34 27.32 15.59
CA ARG A 281 13.49 26.88 16.70
C ARG A 281 12.22 26.16 16.24
N PRO A 282 11.65 25.27 17.07
CA PRO A 282 10.40 24.60 16.73
C PRO A 282 9.19 25.52 16.80
N PHE A 283 8.33 25.45 15.78
CA PHE A 283 7.09 26.21 15.69
C PHE A 283 5.93 25.35 15.19
N LEU A 284 4.71 25.84 15.40
CA LEU A 284 3.48 25.19 14.97
C LEU A 284 2.72 26.14 14.04
N ALA A 285 2.26 25.63 12.89
CA ALA A 285 1.26 26.29 12.07
C ALA A 285 -0.05 25.51 12.16
N SER A 286 -1.19 26.20 12.20
CA SER A 286 -2.50 25.57 12.12
C SER A 286 -3.39 26.26 11.10
N LEU A 287 -4.29 25.50 10.48
CA LEU A 287 -5.22 25.96 9.46
C LEU A 287 -6.54 25.21 9.63
N ASP A 288 -7.63 25.94 9.79
CA ASP A 288 -8.95 25.34 9.96
C ASP A 288 -9.67 25.28 8.60
N ILE A 289 -10.20 24.10 8.27
CA ILE A 289 -11.00 23.86 7.07
C ILE A 289 -12.43 23.54 7.51
N SER A 290 -13.35 24.46 7.22
CA SER A 290 -14.77 24.35 7.55
C SER A 290 -15.56 23.81 6.36
N LEU A 291 -16.41 22.80 6.59
CA LEU A 291 -17.36 22.27 5.62
C LEU A 291 -18.78 22.71 6.02
N ASN A 292 -19.32 23.67 5.29
CA ASN A 292 -20.64 24.23 5.57
C ASN A 292 -21.73 23.42 4.88
N ASP A 293 -22.82 23.15 5.60
CA ASP A 293 -23.98 22.39 5.11
C ASP A 293 -23.60 21.03 4.47
N PHE A 294 -22.66 20.33 5.10
CA PHE A 294 -22.21 19.02 4.66
C PHE A 294 -23.28 17.97 4.90
N TYR A 295 -23.67 17.26 3.85
CA TYR A 295 -24.72 16.24 3.93
C TYR A 295 -24.23 14.94 3.32
N CYS A 296 -24.31 13.85 4.09
CA CYS A 296 -24.10 12.49 3.61
C CYS A 296 -25.36 11.65 3.83
N GLU A 297 -25.61 10.71 2.92
CA GLU A 297 -26.66 9.70 3.09
C GLU A 297 -26.35 8.77 4.29
N ASP A 298 -27.32 8.00 4.80
CA ASP A 298 -27.27 7.19 6.04
C ASP A 298 -26.02 6.30 6.23
N LYS A 299 -25.28 5.98 5.15
CA LYS A 299 -24.05 5.18 5.20
C LYS A 299 -22.75 6.01 5.18
N GLY A 300 -22.82 7.34 5.02
CA GLY A 300 -21.68 8.25 5.06
C GLY A 300 -20.77 8.24 3.83
N PHE A 301 -21.18 7.59 2.72
CA PHE A 301 -20.35 7.49 1.51
C PHE A 301 -20.74 8.55 0.49
N LEU A 302 -22.02 8.63 0.12
CA LEU A 302 -22.49 9.62 -0.85
C LEU A 302 -22.67 10.97 -0.15
N CYS A 303 -21.66 11.82 -0.25
CA CYS A 303 -21.62 13.12 0.41
C CYS A 303 -21.73 14.26 -0.59
N THR A 304 -22.40 15.33 -0.16
CA THR A 304 -22.66 16.52 -0.96
C THR A 304 -22.33 17.78 -0.19
N LEU A 305 -21.80 18.76 -0.92
CA LEU A 305 -21.48 20.10 -0.41
C LEU A 305 -22.14 21.16 -1.30
N PRO A 306 -22.51 22.33 -0.77
CA PRO A 306 -22.99 23.42 -1.62
C PRO A 306 -21.84 23.95 -2.51
N CYS A 307 -22.18 24.36 -3.73
CA CYS A 307 -21.18 24.80 -4.72
C CYS A 307 -20.50 26.12 -4.38
N THR A 308 -21.18 26.97 -3.61
CA THR A 308 -20.69 28.27 -3.12
C THR A 308 -20.55 28.21 -1.61
N ASP A 309 -19.38 28.61 -1.09
CA ASP A 309 -19.07 28.69 0.34
C ASP A 309 -19.23 27.36 1.12
N GLY A 310 -19.27 26.23 0.41
CA GLY A 310 -19.33 24.90 1.03
C GLY A 310 -18.02 24.46 1.67
N ILE A 311 -16.88 24.96 1.19
CA ILE A 311 -15.57 24.76 1.81
C ILE A 311 -14.99 26.14 2.07
N THR A 312 -14.77 26.47 3.34
CA THR A 312 -14.10 27.71 3.74
C THR A 312 -12.87 27.39 4.55
N LEU A 313 -11.75 28.01 4.20
CA LEU A 313 -10.59 28.03 5.09
C LEU A 313 -10.72 29.22 6.03
N GLU A 314 -10.33 29.00 7.28
CA GLU A 314 -10.36 29.99 8.35
C GLU A 314 -9.15 29.79 9.27
N ASN A 315 -8.90 30.77 10.15
CA ASN A 315 -7.94 30.66 11.25
C ASN A 315 -6.56 30.10 10.84
N LEU A 316 -5.91 30.67 9.82
CA LEU A 316 -4.49 30.41 9.62
C LEU A 316 -3.70 31.02 10.78
N ARG A 317 -3.05 30.17 11.59
CA ARG A 317 -2.26 30.61 12.74
C ARG A 317 -0.86 30.06 12.74
N LEU A 318 0.04 30.84 13.33
CA LEU A 318 1.39 30.44 13.70
C LEU A 318 1.55 30.64 15.20
N GLU A 319 2.25 29.71 15.84
CA GLU A 319 2.60 29.75 17.24
C GLU A 319 4.09 29.49 17.41
N LYS A 320 4.71 30.26 18.33
CA LYS A 320 6.11 30.13 18.76
C LYS A 320 7.11 30.61 17.70
N LEU A 321 6.68 31.41 16.74
CA LEU A 321 7.54 32.06 15.75
C LEU A 321 7.78 33.56 16.08
N GLY A 322 7.28 34.03 17.22
CA GLY A 322 7.49 35.39 17.73
C GLY A 322 6.69 36.42 16.93
N GLU A 323 7.35 37.44 16.40
CA GLU A 323 6.70 38.51 15.61
C GLU A 323 5.99 37.99 14.36
N TRP A 324 6.48 36.87 13.81
CA TRP A 324 5.85 36.23 12.67
C TRP A 324 4.46 35.69 13.00
N ASP A 325 4.17 35.37 14.26
CA ASP A 325 2.83 34.99 14.70
C ASP A 325 1.88 36.16 14.45
N THR A 326 2.27 37.38 14.82
CA THR A 326 1.47 38.60 14.59
C THR A 326 1.35 38.93 13.11
N ILE A 327 2.47 38.94 12.38
CA ILE A 327 2.48 39.30 10.95
C ILE A 327 1.62 38.31 10.16
N VAL A 328 1.74 37.02 10.45
CA VAL A 328 0.98 35.99 9.74
C VAL A 328 -0.47 35.97 10.16
N VAL A 329 -0.80 35.97 11.45
CA VAL A 329 -2.20 35.88 11.91
C VAL A 329 -2.99 37.14 11.55
N ASN A 330 -2.42 38.34 11.72
CA ASN A 330 -3.21 39.58 11.59
C ASN A 330 -3.24 40.15 10.17
N HIS A 331 -2.20 39.90 9.37
CA HIS A 331 -2.06 40.54 8.07
C HIS A 331 -2.03 39.55 6.91
N ILE A 332 -1.13 38.56 6.95
CA ILE A 332 -0.97 37.63 5.84
C ILE A 332 -2.13 36.63 5.78
N GLY A 333 -2.56 36.10 6.92
CA GLY A 333 -3.58 35.06 7.04
C GLY A 333 -4.92 35.47 6.42
N PRO A 334 -5.53 36.59 6.83
CA PRO A 334 -6.80 37.04 6.26
C PRO A 334 -6.71 37.28 4.74
N PHE A 335 -5.59 37.82 4.26
CA PHE A 335 -5.36 38.04 2.84
C PHE A 335 -5.21 36.73 2.07
N ALA A 336 -4.35 35.83 2.55
CA ALA A 336 -4.08 34.53 1.92
C ALA A 336 -5.33 33.64 1.91
N VAL A 337 -6.02 33.54 3.05
CA VAL A 337 -7.26 32.79 3.20
C VAL A 337 -8.35 33.35 2.27
N SER A 338 -8.50 34.67 2.16
CA SER A 338 -9.46 35.28 1.22
C SER A 338 -9.16 34.91 -0.24
N LEU A 339 -7.89 34.94 -0.64
CA LEU A 339 -7.48 34.60 -2.01
C LEU A 339 -7.72 33.11 -2.30
N ILE A 340 -7.36 32.23 -1.35
CA ILE A 340 -7.58 30.78 -1.47
C ILE A 340 -9.09 30.47 -1.52
N ASN A 341 -9.91 31.10 -0.66
CA ASN A 341 -11.36 30.89 -0.67
C ASN A 341 -11.99 31.35 -1.99
N LYS A 342 -11.55 32.48 -2.57
CA LYS A 342 -11.97 32.92 -3.91
C LYS A 342 -11.61 31.86 -4.98
N PHE A 343 -10.40 31.30 -4.90
CA PHE A 343 -9.95 30.27 -5.83
C PHE A 343 -10.74 28.96 -5.67
N ILE A 344 -10.98 28.50 -4.44
CA ILE A 344 -11.76 27.30 -4.15
C ILE A 344 -13.18 27.48 -4.67
N ASN A 345 -13.84 28.60 -4.35
CA ASN A 345 -15.19 28.89 -4.83
C ASN A 345 -15.28 28.93 -6.36
N ALA A 346 -14.28 29.50 -7.05
CA ALA A 346 -14.23 29.47 -8.51
C ALA A 346 -14.10 28.04 -9.07
N THR A 347 -13.29 27.21 -8.40
CA THR A 347 -13.03 25.82 -8.80
C THR A 347 -14.25 24.93 -8.53
N THR A 348 -14.86 25.00 -7.34
CA THR A 348 -16.07 24.24 -6.99
C THR A 348 -17.24 24.63 -7.88
N PHE A 349 -17.41 25.92 -8.19
CA PHE A 349 -18.44 26.39 -9.10
C PHE A 349 -18.28 25.81 -10.51
N SER A 350 -17.04 25.74 -11.03
CA SER A 350 -16.78 25.14 -12.34
C SER A 350 -17.15 23.65 -12.40
N LEU A 351 -16.91 22.91 -11.30
CA LEU A 351 -17.23 21.49 -11.20
C LEU A 351 -18.75 21.26 -11.14
N CYS A 352 -19.49 22.13 -10.46
CA CYS A 352 -20.96 22.04 -10.38
C CYS A 352 -21.67 22.39 -11.70
N ASN A 353 -21.13 23.34 -12.46
CA ASN A 353 -21.70 23.71 -13.76
C ASN A 353 -21.66 22.53 -14.76
N ASN A 354 -20.69 21.63 -14.61
CA ASN A 354 -20.61 20.42 -15.43
C ASN A 354 -21.64 19.35 -15.03
N SER A 355 -22.15 19.38 -13.79
CA SER A 355 -23.10 18.38 -13.26
C SER A 355 -24.56 18.86 -13.20
N ASN A 356 -24.86 20.12 -13.57
CA ASN A 356 -26.21 20.73 -13.50
C ASN A 356 -26.87 20.62 -12.10
N SER A 357 -26.08 20.63 -11.03
CA SER A 357 -26.55 20.50 -9.64
C SER A 357 -26.08 21.67 -8.77
N ASP A 358 -26.95 22.18 -7.89
CA ASP A 358 -26.62 23.23 -6.92
C ASP A 358 -25.70 22.74 -5.78
N ARG A 359 -25.43 21.43 -5.76
CA ARG A 359 -24.53 20.76 -4.81
C ARG A 359 -23.47 19.97 -5.56
N LEU A 360 -22.24 20.04 -5.07
CA LEU A 360 -21.10 19.25 -5.50
C LEU A 360 -21.20 17.85 -4.90
N HIS A 361 -21.25 16.83 -5.76
CA HIS A 361 -21.14 15.44 -5.34
C HIS A 361 -19.68 15.06 -5.18
N ILE A 362 -19.28 14.62 -3.99
CA ILE A 362 -17.93 14.08 -3.77
C ILE A 362 -17.93 12.65 -4.35
N PRO A 363 -17.13 12.37 -5.40
CA PRO A 363 -17.11 11.06 -6.03
C PRO A 363 -16.47 10.05 -5.08
N THR A 364 -17.32 9.30 -4.37
CA THR A 364 -16.89 8.19 -3.52
C THR A 364 -17.34 6.88 -4.16
N LYS A 365 -16.43 5.91 -4.26
CA LYS A 365 -16.80 4.56 -4.65
C LYS A 365 -17.59 3.94 -3.50
N GLU A 366 -18.78 3.41 -3.78
CA GLU A 366 -19.53 2.65 -2.78
C GLU A 366 -18.65 1.51 -2.23
N PRO A 367 -18.62 1.31 -0.90
CA PRO A 367 -17.81 0.26 -0.33
C PRO A 367 -18.34 -1.08 -0.83
N PRO A 368 -17.46 -2.00 -1.26
CA PRO A 368 -17.91 -3.27 -1.76
C PRO A 368 -18.59 -4.07 -0.63
N PRO A 369 -19.65 -4.84 -0.94
CA PRO A 369 -20.37 -5.60 0.06
C PRO A 369 -19.46 -6.64 0.72
N VAL A 370 -19.61 -6.78 2.03
CA VAL A 370 -18.85 -7.74 2.83
C VAL A 370 -19.80 -8.85 3.27
N ILE A 371 -19.59 -10.04 2.72
CA ILE A 371 -20.44 -11.21 2.97
C ILE A 371 -19.69 -12.11 3.95
N MET A 372 -20.10 -12.10 5.22
CA MET A 372 -19.47 -12.89 6.28
C MET A 372 -20.09 -14.30 6.42
N THR A 373 -21.34 -14.45 6.00
CA THR A 373 -22.10 -15.69 6.11
C THR A 373 -22.64 -16.09 4.74
N PRO A 374 -22.57 -17.39 4.37
CA PRO A 374 -23.13 -17.86 3.12
C PRO A 374 -24.67 -17.80 3.16
N PRO A 375 -25.32 -17.79 2.00
CA PRO A 375 -26.78 -17.80 1.92
C PRO A 375 -27.34 -19.09 2.54
N LEU A 376 -28.46 -18.97 3.27
CA LEU A 376 -29.13 -20.10 3.92
C LEU A 376 -29.52 -21.22 2.93
N THR A 377 -29.80 -20.88 1.67
CA THR A 377 -30.10 -21.83 0.60
C THR A 377 -28.95 -22.82 0.36
N LEU A 378 -27.71 -22.36 0.43
CA LEU A 378 -26.52 -23.21 0.28
C LEU A 378 -26.41 -24.20 1.43
N PHE A 379 -26.73 -23.77 2.66
CA PHE A 379 -26.72 -24.64 3.84
C PHE A 379 -27.75 -25.76 3.73
N PHE A 380 -29.01 -25.42 3.41
CA PHE A 380 -30.08 -26.43 3.28
C PHE A 380 -29.83 -27.40 2.12
N ALA A 381 -29.39 -26.90 0.97
CA ALA A 381 -29.06 -27.73 -0.18
C ALA A 381 -27.91 -28.70 0.15
N PHE A 382 -26.86 -28.22 0.82
CA PHE A 382 -25.74 -29.05 1.24
C PHE A 382 -26.14 -30.10 2.28
N ALA A 383 -26.98 -29.74 3.25
CA ALA A 383 -27.47 -30.67 4.26
C ALA A 383 -28.24 -31.85 3.65
N ILE A 384 -29.15 -31.55 2.70
CA ILE A 384 -29.90 -32.59 1.96
C ILE A 384 -28.94 -33.49 1.17
N PHE A 385 -27.99 -32.89 0.44
CA PHE A 385 -26.99 -33.63 -0.33
C PHE A 385 -26.10 -34.52 0.57
N ALA A 386 -25.66 -34.00 1.72
CA ALA A 386 -24.86 -34.73 2.69
C ALA A 386 -25.62 -35.94 3.26
N ILE A 387 -26.90 -35.77 3.63
CA ILE A 387 -27.74 -36.87 4.12
C ILE A 387 -27.90 -37.96 3.04
N LEU A 388 -28.17 -37.58 1.80
CA LEU A 388 -28.31 -38.53 0.69
C LEU A 388 -27.00 -39.31 0.45
N LEU A 389 -25.84 -38.65 0.51
CA LEU A 389 -24.56 -39.32 0.40
C LEU A 389 -24.25 -40.23 1.59
N ILE A 390 -24.58 -39.83 2.82
CA ILE A 390 -24.39 -40.68 4.00
C ILE A 390 -25.27 -41.95 3.91
N VAL A 391 -26.54 -41.81 3.54
CA VAL A 391 -27.44 -42.96 3.34
C VAL A 391 -26.94 -43.84 2.19
N GLY A 392 -26.56 -43.24 1.06
CA GLY A 392 -26.02 -43.94 -0.09
C GLY A 392 -24.73 -44.70 0.21
N THR A 393 -23.81 -44.11 0.97
CA THR A 393 -22.56 -44.77 1.36
C THR A 393 -22.80 -45.90 2.35
N VAL A 394 -23.66 -45.74 3.35
CA VAL A 394 -24.04 -46.84 4.25
C VAL A 394 -24.65 -48.00 3.46
N TYR A 395 -25.54 -47.72 2.51
CA TYR A 395 -26.10 -48.73 1.62
C TYR A 395 -25.04 -49.43 0.76
N LEU A 396 -24.12 -48.67 0.14
CA LEU A 396 -23.03 -49.22 -0.66
C LEU A 396 -22.08 -50.07 0.18
N SER A 397 -21.71 -49.62 1.38
CA SER A 397 -20.85 -50.37 2.30
C SER A 397 -21.51 -51.66 2.76
N LEU A 398 -22.82 -51.65 3.06
CA LEU A 398 -23.59 -52.86 3.39
C LEU A 398 -23.66 -53.83 2.21
N ARG A 399 -23.97 -53.33 1.00
CA ARG A 399 -24.05 -54.14 -0.22
C ARG A 399 -22.71 -54.81 -0.53
N LYS A 400 -21.61 -54.06 -0.45
CA LYS A 400 -20.26 -54.58 -0.71
C LYS A 400 -19.79 -55.56 0.37
N TYR A 401 -20.12 -55.30 1.63
CA TYR A 401 -19.81 -56.23 2.71
C TYR A 401 -20.46 -57.59 2.49
N ARG A 402 -21.70 -57.62 1.98
CA ARG A 402 -22.41 -58.87 1.63
C ARG A 402 -21.83 -59.59 0.41
N LEU A 403 -21.36 -58.84 -0.58
CA LEU A 403 -20.82 -59.42 -1.84
C LEU A 403 -19.38 -59.91 -1.70
N SER A 404 -18.52 -59.16 -1.02
CA SER A 404 -17.09 -59.45 -0.90
C SER A 404 -16.53 -58.86 0.40
N PRO A 405 -16.57 -59.61 1.52
CA PRO A 405 -16.05 -59.12 2.80
C PRO A 405 -14.52 -59.00 2.76
N ALA A 406 -14.01 -57.85 3.20
CA ALA A 406 -12.57 -57.66 3.34
C ALA A 406 -12.04 -58.50 4.52
N VAL A 407 -10.95 -59.22 4.29
CA VAL A 407 -10.31 -60.09 5.29
C VAL A 407 -9.12 -59.37 5.92
N LEU A 408 -8.91 -59.53 7.23
CA LEU A 408 -7.73 -59.07 7.97
C LEU A 408 -6.50 -59.92 7.60
N TYR A 409 -5.28 -59.48 7.93
CA TYR A 409 -4.08 -60.30 7.68
C TYR A 409 -4.08 -61.64 8.40
N ASP A 410 -4.77 -61.73 9.54
CA ASP A 410 -4.93 -62.95 10.35
C ASP A 410 -5.99 -63.91 9.78
N GLY A 411 -6.54 -63.63 8.59
CA GLY A 411 -7.56 -64.47 7.94
C GLY A 411 -8.99 -64.27 8.46
N THR A 412 -9.19 -63.46 9.52
CA THR A 412 -10.51 -63.16 10.06
C THR A 412 -11.27 -62.14 9.20
N VAL A 413 -12.58 -62.31 9.05
CA VAL A 413 -13.42 -61.35 8.33
C VAL A 413 -13.53 -60.04 9.13
N MET A 414 -13.43 -58.90 8.44
CA MET A 414 -13.52 -57.59 9.07
C MET A 414 -14.92 -57.38 9.67
N SER A 415 -15.00 -56.75 10.84
CA SER A 415 -16.30 -56.46 11.46
C SER A 415 -17.08 -55.42 10.64
N LEU A 416 -18.39 -55.62 10.52
CA LEU A 416 -19.29 -54.70 9.83
C LEU A 416 -19.23 -53.29 10.44
N ARG A 417 -19.18 -53.22 11.79
CA ARG A 417 -19.08 -51.96 12.52
C ARG A 417 -17.84 -51.15 12.12
N ARG A 418 -16.66 -51.79 12.03
CA ARG A 418 -15.42 -51.11 11.64
C ARG A 418 -15.48 -50.61 10.19
N THR A 419 -16.02 -51.42 9.28
CA THR A 419 -16.21 -51.06 7.86
C THR A 419 -17.06 -49.80 7.71
N ILE A 420 -18.22 -49.75 8.38
CA ILE A 420 -19.14 -48.61 8.30
C ILE A 420 -18.51 -47.36 8.94
N ILE A 421 -17.82 -47.50 10.09
CA ILE A 421 -17.18 -46.37 10.76
C ILE A 421 -16.07 -45.77 9.88
N GLU A 422 -15.17 -46.58 9.31
CA GLU A 422 -14.08 -46.09 8.46
C GLU A 422 -14.62 -45.36 7.21
N ASP A 423 -15.69 -45.88 6.59
CA ASP A 423 -16.31 -45.28 5.40
C ASP A 423 -17.12 -44.00 5.73
N ILE A 424 -17.79 -43.93 6.88
CA ILE A 424 -18.48 -42.71 7.35
C ILE A 424 -17.48 -41.62 7.73
N VAL A 425 -16.38 -41.96 8.42
CA VAL A 425 -15.37 -40.99 8.86
C VAL A 425 -14.72 -40.30 7.66
N ILE A 426 -14.33 -41.06 6.62
CA ILE A 426 -13.76 -40.47 5.41
C ILE A 426 -14.78 -39.61 4.66
N LEU A 427 -16.03 -40.06 4.55
CA LEU A 427 -17.09 -39.27 3.93
C LEU A 427 -17.33 -37.96 4.69
N LEU A 428 -17.39 -38.00 6.02
CA LEU A 428 -17.64 -36.83 6.86
C LEU A 428 -16.51 -35.80 6.73
N MET A 429 -15.25 -36.24 6.69
CA MET A 429 -14.11 -35.34 6.43
C MET A 429 -14.22 -34.69 5.05
N VAL A 430 -14.56 -35.46 4.02
CA VAL A 430 -14.73 -34.94 2.66
C VAL A 430 -15.90 -33.96 2.58
N LEU A 431 -17.06 -34.30 3.14
CA LEU A 431 -18.23 -33.43 3.15
C LEU A 431 -17.95 -32.12 3.89
N THR A 432 -17.34 -32.19 5.07
CA THR A 432 -16.95 -30.99 5.83
C THR A 432 -15.98 -30.12 5.03
N ALA A 433 -15.03 -30.70 4.32
CA ALA A 433 -14.12 -29.94 3.46
C ALA A 433 -14.82 -29.30 2.25
N ILE A 434 -15.72 -30.02 1.56
CA ILE A 434 -16.53 -29.47 0.45
C ILE A 434 -17.36 -28.28 0.95
N PHE A 435 -18.02 -28.44 2.11
CA PHE A 435 -18.81 -27.39 2.71
C PHE A 435 -17.97 -26.16 3.05
N GLY A 436 -16.80 -26.36 3.66
CA GLY A 436 -15.89 -25.26 4.00
C GLY A 436 -15.37 -24.52 2.76
N PHE A 437 -15.05 -25.21 1.66
CA PHE A 437 -14.70 -24.53 0.41
C PHE A 437 -15.88 -23.77 -0.21
N LEU A 438 -17.08 -24.35 -0.20
CA LEU A 438 -18.29 -23.65 -0.67
C LEU A 438 -18.60 -22.42 0.19
N TRP A 439 -18.44 -22.53 1.52
CA TRP A 439 -18.58 -21.42 2.45
C TRP A 439 -17.58 -20.32 2.14
N SER A 440 -16.31 -20.67 1.99
CA SER A 440 -15.25 -19.70 1.70
C SER A 440 -15.49 -18.99 0.36
N ASN A 441 -15.85 -19.74 -0.69
CA ASN A 441 -16.15 -19.18 -2.01
C ASN A 441 -17.37 -18.24 -2.02
N ALA A 442 -18.33 -18.48 -1.12
CA ALA A 442 -19.51 -17.63 -0.96
C ALA A 442 -19.28 -16.41 -0.04
N THR A 443 -18.15 -16.35 0.67
CA THR A 443 -17.86 -15.29 1.66
C THR A 443 -16.64 -14.47 1.26
N THR A 444 -16.49 -13.29 1.83
CA THR A 444 -15.33 -12.42 1.60
C THR A 444 -14.13 -12.88 2.42
N ALA A 445 -12.97 -12.99 1.78
CA ALA A 445 -11.73 -13.50 2.37
C ALA A 445 -10.85 -12.38 2.96
N ALA A 446 -10.74 -11.21 2.32
CA ALA A 446 -10.10 -10.03 2.90
C ALA A 446 -10.72 -8.72 2.39
N VAL A 447 -10.41 -7.64 3.09
CA VAL A 447 -10.76 -6.28 2.70
C VAL A 447 -9.56 -5.36 2.82
N LEU A 448 -9.42 -4.42 1.88
CA LEU A 448 -8.45 -3.33 1.95
C LEU A 448 -9.14 -2.11 2.58
N LEU A 449 -8.65 -1.71 3.75
CA LEU A 449 -9.13 -0.57 4.53
C LEU A 449 -8.13 0.59 4.38
N VAL A 450 -8.62 1.76 3.98
CA VAL A 450 -7.84 3.01 3.98
C VAL A 450 -8.24 3.86 5.17
N GLY A 451 -7.25 4.32 5.92
CA GLY A 451 -7.43 5.04 7.18
C GLY A 451 -8.28 4.27 8.21
N GLY A 452 -8.29 2.93 8.13
CA GLY A 452 -9.00 2.05 9.06
C GLY A 452 -10.51 1.89 8.84
N ASP A 453 -11.17 2.85 8.16
CA ASP A 453 -12.64 2.89 8.05
C ASP A 453 -13.18 2.75 6.62
N VAL A 454 -12.42 3.18 5.61
CA VAL A 454 -12.88 3.18 4.21
C VAL A 454 -12.50 1.87 3.52
N ARG A 455 -13.50 1.07 3.16
CA ARG A 455 -13.29 -0.16 2.40
C ARG A 455 -13.15 0.15 0.92
N LEU A 456 -11.94 0.03 0.37
CA LEU A 456 -11.71 0.23 -1.07
C LEU A 456 -12.01 -1.02 -1.89
N LEU A 457 -11.64 -2.18 -1.37
CA LEU A 457 -11.73 -3.46 -2.08
C LEU A 457 -12.14 -4.57 -1.11
N SER A 458 -12.96 -5.51 -1.60
CA SER A 458 -13.18 -6.79 -0.95
C SER A 458 -12.73 -7.89 -1.91
N PHE A 459 -12.04 -8.87 -1.34
CA PHE A 459 -11.46 -9.98 -2.08
C PHE A 459 -12.17 -11.26 -1.64
N SER A 460 -12.88 -11.92 -2.56
CA SER A 460 -13.24 -13.34 -2.47
C SER A 460 -12.38 -14.14 -3.45
N LEU A 461 -12.32 -15.46 -3.34
CA LEU A 461 -11.53 -16.27 -4.28
C LEU A 461 -11.94 -16.01 -5.75
N MET A 462 -13.25 -15.99 -6.00
CA MET A 462 -13.81 -15.77 -7.34
C MET A 462 -13.59 -14.32 -7.81
N GLU A 463 -13.82 -13.34 -6.93
CA GLU A 463 -13.64 -11.92 -7.27
C GLU A 463 -12.16 -11.59 -7.51
N THR A 464 -11.26 -12.21 -6.75
CA THR A 464 -9.81 -12.08 -6.92
C THR A 464 -9.39 -12.67 -8.25
N THR A 465 -9.86 -13.87 -8.60
CA THR A 465 -9.60 -14.49 -9.90
C THR A 465 -10.08 -13.61 -11.06
N ARG A 466 -11.30 -13.06 -10.94
CA ARG A 466 -11.88 -12.17 -11.94
C ARG A 466 -11.10 -10.87 -12.07
N SER A 467 -10.82 -10.22 -10.95
CA SER A 467 -10.06 -8.96 -10.89
C SER A 467 -8.65 -9.15 -11.47
N LEU A 468 -7.98 -10.26 -11.16
CA LEU A 468 -6.68 -10.59 -11.75
C LEU A 468 -6.80 -10.80 -13.27
N TYR A 469 -7.85 -11.47 -13.74
CA TYR A 469 -8.07 -11.66 -15.18
C TYR A 469 -8.29 -10.33 -15.90
N GLU A 470 -9.10 -9.44 -15.33
CA GLU A 470 -9.41 -8.11 -15.86
C GLU A 470 -8.21 -7.16 -15.79
N ALA A 471 -7.35 -7.30 -14.76
CA ALA A 471 -6.09 -6.59 -14.62
C ALA A 471 -5.02 -6.99 -15.66
N GLY A 472 -5.31 -7.97 -16.53
CA GLY A 472 -4.37 -8.46 -17.54
C GLY A 472 -3.48 -9.62 -17.07
N LEU A 473 -3.62 -10.03 -15.80
CA LEU A 473 -2.87 -11.10 -15.14
C LEU A 473 -3.44 -12.49 -15.43
N LYS A 474 -3.81 -12.73 -16.69
CA LYS A 474 -4.49 -13.95 -17.16
C LYS A 474 -3.82 -15.27 -16.73
N PRO A 475 -2.50 -15.48 -16.87
CA PRO A 475 -1.90 -16.78 -16.52
C PRO A 475 -2.00 -17.10 -15.04
N PHE A 476 -1.92 -16.09 -14.17
CA PHE A 476 -2.04 -16.31 -12.73
C PHE A 476 -3.49 -16.44 -12.27
N ALA A 477 -4.40 -15.66 -12.84
CA ALA A 477 -5.83 -15.87 -12.62
C ALA A 477 -6.23 -17.32 -12.95
N VAL A 478 -5.77 -17.86 -14.07
CA VAL A 478 -6.00 -19.27 -14.45
C VAL A 478 -5.34 -20.23 -13.45
N LEU A 479 -4.11 -19.95 -13.01
CA LEU A 479 -3.40 -20.79 -12.05
C LEU A 479 -4.12 -20.85 -10.70
N VAL A 480 -4.51 -19.71 -10.13
CA VAL A 480 -5.27 -19.61 -8.88
C VAL A 480 -6.63 -20.30 -9.02
N PHE A 481 -7.35 -20.07 -10.12
CA PHE A 481 -8.63 -20.72 -10.38
C PHE A 481 -8.50 -22.24 -10.43
N ILE A 482 -7.48 -22.76 -11.12
CA ILE A 482 -7.27 -24.21 -11.25
C ILE A 482 -6.88 -24.82 -9.90
N PHE A 483 -5.89 -24.26 -9.20
CA PHE A 483 -5.35 -24.88 -7.98
C PHE A 483 -6.20 -24.68 -6.73
N SER A 484 -7.01 -23.62 -6.69
CA SER A 484 -7.80 -23.26 -5.50
C SER A 484 -9.30 -23.33 -5.73
N GLY A 485 -9.75 -23.14 -6.97
CA GLY A 485 -11.14 -23.27 -7.36
C GLY A 485 -11.53 -24.67 -7.81
N VAL A 486 -10.70 -25.36 -8.61
CA VAL A 486 -11.08 -26.63 -9.26
C VAL A 486 -10.42 -27.85 -8.61
N TYR A 487 -9.11 -27.79 -8.40
CA TYR A 487 -8.29 -28.90 -7.92
C TYR A 487 -8.74 -29.47 -6.56
N PRO A 488 -9.13 -28.68 -5.54
CA PRO A 488 -9.57 -29.22 -4.27
C PRO A 488 -10.80 -30.14 -4.41
N TYR A 489 -11.75 -29.78 -5.27
CA TYR A 489 -12.92 -30.62 -5.53
C TYR A 489 -12.56 -31.89 -6.30
N ILE A 490 -11.70 -31.80 -7.32
CA ILE A 490 -11.19 -32.98 -8.04
C ILE A 490 -10.50 -33.94 -7.08
N LYS A 491 -9.66 -33.42 -6.16
CA LYS A 491 -8.99 -34.20 -5.12
C LYS A 491 -9.99 -34.94 -4.24
N LEU A 492 -11.00 -34.23 -3.72
CA LEU A 492 -12.02 -34.81 -2.83
C LEU A 492 -12.86 -35.89 -3.54
N VAL A 493 -13.25 -35.65 -4.80
CA VAL A 493 -13.94 -36.66 -5.62
C VAL A 493 -13.04 -37.87 -5.86
N CYS A 494 -11.77 -37.67 -6.20
CA CYS A 494 -10.81 -38.76 -6.38
C CYS A 494 -10.65 -39.61 -5.10
N ILE A 495 -10.62 -38.98 -3.92
CA ILE A 495 -10.58 -39.69 -2.63
C ILE A 495 -11.83 -40.57 -2.47
N LEU A 496 -13.04 -40.03 -2.70
CA LEU A 496 -14.29 -40.79 -2.58
C LEU A 496 -14.38 -41.95 -3.58
N VAL A 497 -14.02 -41.72 -4.84
CA VAL A 497 -14.06 -42.74 -5.89
C VAL A 497 -13.07 -43.86 -5.59
N CYS A 498 -11.81 -43.54 -5.26
CA CYS A 498 -10.78 -44.55 -5.00
C CYS A 498 -11.05 -45.37 -3.73
N THR A 499 -11.61 -44.77 -2.69
CA THR A 499 -11.88 -45.43 -1.40
C THR A 499 -13.24 -46.12 -1.37
N LEU A 500 -14.35 -45.38 -1.54
CA LEU A 500 -15.71 -45.91 -1.37
C LEU A 500 -16.18 -46.72 -2.57
N ILE A 501 -15.84 -46.31 -3.81
CA ILE A 501 -16.33 -46.96 -5.03
C ILE A 501 -15.38 -48.05 -5.52
N LEU A 502 -14.09 -47.77 -5.64
CA LEU A 502 -13.12 -48.73 -6.17
C LEU A 502 -12.52 -49.63 -5.09
N GLN A 503 -12.52 -49.21 -3.82
CA GLN A 503 -11.86 -49.90 -2.70
C GLN A 503 -10.39 -50.29 -2.98
N LYS A 504 -9.68 -49.46 -3.75
CA LYS A 504 -8.27 -49.67 -4.15
C LYS A 504 -7.41 -48.52 -3.63
N PRO A 505 -7.05 -48.52 -2.33
CA PRO A 505 -6.29 -47.43 -1.72
C PRO A 505 -4.84 -47.34 -2.23
N GLU A 506 -4.35 -48.40 -2.90
CA GLU A 506 -3.02 -48.45 -3.50
C GLU A 506 -2.92 -47.85 -4.91
N LEU A 507 -4.04 -47.36 -5.48
CA LEU A 507 -4.03 -46.72 -6.79
C LEU A 507 -3.00 -45.58 -6.82
N MET A 508 -2.14 -45.60 -7.83
CA MET A 508 -1.10 -44.60 -8.05
C MET A 508 -1.70 -43.19 -8.13
N ILE A 509 -2.87 -43.06 -8.77
CA ILE A 509 -3.62 -41.81 -8.90
C ILE A 509 -3.91 -41.19 -7.52
N LEU A 510 -4.35 -41.98 -6.54
CA LEU A 510 -4.66 -41.47 -5.20
C LEU A 510 -3.40 -40.96 -4.48
N ARG A 511 -2.27 -41.65 -4.61
CA ARG A 511 -0.98 -41.21 -4.02
C ARG A 511 -0.46 -39.94 -4.69
N VAL A 512 -0.58 -39.83 -6.01
CA VAL A 512 -0.17 -38.63 -6.76
C VAL A 512 -1.04 -37.45 -6.37
N VAL A 513 -2.37 -37.60 -6.40
CA VAL A 513 -3.32 -36.54 -6.04
C VAL A 513 -3.13 -36.07 -4.58
N ASP A 514 -2.84 -36.99 -3.66
CA ASP A 514 -2.54 -36.64 -2.26
C ASP A 514 -1.23 -35.82 -2.15
N TYR A 515 -0.18 -36.25 -2.85
CA TYR A 515 1.11 -35.55 -2.86
C TYR A 515 1.03 -34.15 -3.47
N PHE A 516 0.33 -33.98 -4.60
CA PHE A 516 0.08 -32.67 -5.21
C PHE A 516 -0.89 -31.80 -4.37
N GLY A 517 -1.52 -32.37 -3.34
CA GLY A 517 -2.39 -31.67 -2.40
C GLY A 517 -1.77 -30.44 -1.72
N LYS A 518 -0.44 -30.40 -1.56
CA LYS A 518 0.28 -29.25 -1.00
C LYS A 518 0.09 -27.94 -1.79
N PHE A 519 -0.15 -28.03 -3.11
CA PHE A 519 -0.38 -26.85 -3.95
C PHE A 519 -1.69 -26.13 -3.66
N SER A 520 -2.60 -26.73 -2.88
CA SER A 520 -3.79 -26.04 -2.40
C SER A 520 -3.49 -24.89 -1.43
N PHE A 521 -2.29 -24.81 -0.84
CA PHE A 521 -1.85 -23.64 -0.07
C PHE A 521 -1.41 -22.45 -0.93
N LEU A 522 -1.28 -22.62 -2.25
CA LEU A 522 -0.74 -21.59 -3.14
C LEU A 522 -1.52 -20.27 -3.03
N ASP A 523 -2.85 -20.33 -3.03
CA ASP A 523 -3.68 -19.13 -2.89
C ASP A 523 -3.57 -18.48 -1.51
N SER A 524 -3.49 -19.28 -0.45
CA SER A 524 -3.26 -18.74 0.91
C SER A 524 -1.93 -18.00 1.02
N PHE A 525 -0.87 -18.52 0.42
CA PHE A 525 0.43 -17.86 0.39
C PHE A 525 0.42 -16.64 -0.53
N ALA A 526 -0.17 -16.73 -1.72
CA ALA A 526 -0.23 -15.63 -2.67
C ALA A 526 -1.02 -14.44 -2.11
N MET A 527 -2.13 -14.71 -1.42
CA MET A 527 -2.95 -13.69 -0.77
C MET A 527 -2.17 -12.93 0.31
N VAL A 528 -1.36 -13.61 1.12
CA VAL A 528 -0.55 -12.97 2.16
C VAL A 528 0.56 -12.12 1.56
N ILE A 529 1.25 -12.64 0.55
CA ILE A 529 2.31 -11.90 -0.16
C ILE A 529 1.71 -10.63 -0.78
N MET A 530 0.59 -10.76 -1.50
CA MET A 530 -0.11 -9.61 -2.08
C MET A 530 -0.61 -8.64 -1.00
N ALA A 531 -1.22 -9.12 0.08
CA ALA A 531 -1.68 -8.30 1.18
C ALA A 531 -0.53 -7.50 1.84
N SER A 532 0.61 -8.15 2.06
CA SER A 532 1.80 -7.52 2.63
C SER A 532 2.38 -6.42 1.73
N GLY A 533 2.25 -6.57 0.40
CA GLY A 533 2.66 -5.55 -0.58
C GLY A 533 1.71 -4.37 -0.70
N LEU A 534 0.42 -4.55 -0.34
CA LEU A 534 -0.59 -3.48 -0.35
C LEU A 534 -0.66 -2.70 0.98
N GLN A 535 -0.09 -3.26 2.05
CA GLN A 535 -0.08 -2.59 3.36
C GLN A 535 0.91 -1.43 3.37
N ILE A 536 0.38 -0.23 3.56
CA ILE A 536 1.14 1.00 3.78
C ILE A 536 0.89 1.41 5.22
N SER A 537 1.94 1.39 6.05
CA SER A 537 1.84 1.77 7.46
C SER A 537 1.25 3.17 7.57
N GLY A 538 0.20 3.32 8.37
CA GLY A 538 -0.48 4.59 8.56
C GLY A 538 -1.60 4.91 7.55
N ILE A 539 -1.66 4.21 6.42
CA ILE A 539 -2.51 4.61 5.28
C ILE A 539 -3.47 3.52 4.85
N ALA A 540 -2.95 2.34 4.56
CA ALA A 540 -3.71 1.23 3.98
C ALA A 540 -3.41 -0.06 4.73
N ASP A 541 -4.44 -0.70 5.26
CA ASP A 541 -4.34 -1.97 5.97
C ASP A 541 -5.22 -3.04 5.32
N VAL A 542 -4.72 -4.27 5.27
CA VAL A 542 -5.43 -5.42 4.72
C VAL A 542 -5.92 -6.28 5.88
N LYS A 543 -7.24 -6.31 6.07
CA LYS A 543 -7.87 -7.13 7.12
C LYS A 543 -8.35 -8.46 6.55
N ILE A 544 -7.80 -9.54 7.09
CA ILE A 544 -8.20 -10.92 6.77
C ILE A 544 -9.51 -11.25 7.49
N LEU A 545 -10.48 -11.81 6.76
CA LEU A 545 -11.84 -12.10 7.21
C LEU A 545 -12.07 -13.62 7.42
N PRO A 546 -13.16 -14.02 8.09
CA PRO A 546 -13.48 -15.43 8.37
C PRO A 546 -13.45 -16.37 7.15
N GLY A 547 -13.84 -15.88 5.96
CA GLY A 547 -13.85 -16.68 4.73
C GLY A 547 -12.48 -17.27 4.38
N PHE A 548 -11.39 -16.53 4.66
CA PHE A 548 -10.02 -17.01 4.48
C PHE A 548 -9.65 -18.12 5.46
N TYR A 549 -10.00 -17.97 6.73
CA TYR A 549 -9.68 -18.98 7.75
C TYR A 549 -10.43 -20.29 7.49
N VAL A 550 -11.68 -20.21 7.02
CA VAL A 550 -12.45 -21.39 6.59
C VAL A 550 -11.80 -22.07 5.37
N PHE A 551 -11.28 -21.29 4.41
CA PHE A 551 -10.50 -21.83 3.28
C PHE A 551 -9.26 -22.59 3.75
N LEU A 552 -8.46 -21.96 4.61
CA LEU A 552 -7.22 -22.52 5.13
C LEU A 552 -7.50 -23.80 5.94
N ALA A 553 -8.51 -23.78 6.81
CA ALA A 553 -8.94 -24.95 7.58
C ALA A 553 -9.44 -26.09 6.67
N SER A 554 -10.21 -25.77 5.63
CA SER A 554 -10.69 -26.76 4.64
C SER A 554 -9.53 -27.38 3.88
N THR A 555 -8.53 -26.58 3.51
CA THR A 555 -7.31 -27.03 2.85
C THR A 555 -6.53 -28.01 3.72
N ILE A 556 -6.29 -27.67 4.99
CA ILE A 556 -5.66 -28.57 5.97
C ILE A 556 -6.47 -29.86 6.11
N LEU A 557 -7.80 -29.76 6.22
CA LEU A 557 -8.69 -30.91 6.34
C LEU A 557 -8.60 -31.83 5.11
N THR A 558 -8.43 -31.31 3.90
CA THR A 558 -8.22 -32.16 2.70
C THR A 558 -6.90 -32.92 2.71
N ILE A 559 -5.85 -32.36 3.29
CA ILE A 559 -4.55 -33.02 3.42
C ILE A 559 -4.63 -34.12 4.48
N ILE A 560 -5.35 -33.86 5.59
CA ILE A 560 -5.66 -34.87 6.60
C ILE A 560 -6.51 -35.99 5.98
N ALA A 561 -7.55 -35.66 5.23
CA ALA A 561 -8.43 -36.64 4.60
C ALA A 561 -7.69 -37.49 3.55
N GLY A 562 -6.81 -36.88 2.75
CA GLY A 562 -5.96 -37.59 1.79
C GLY A 562 -5.00 -38.56 2.47
N ASN A 563 -4.30 -38.10 3.52
CA ASN A 563 -3.42 -38.94 4.33
C ASN A 563 -4.16 -40.07 5.05
N TYR A 564 -5.37 -39.80 5.54
CA TYR A 564 -6.21 -40.83 6.15
C TYR A 564 -6.58 -41.89 5.10
N ALA A 565 -7.01 -41.47 3.91
CA ALA A 565 -7.34 -42.36 2.81
C ALA A 565 -6.14 -43.22 2.37
N THR A 566 -4.96 -42.63 2.24
CA THR A 566 -3.75 -43.30 1.75
C THR A 566 -3.08 -44.17 2.81
N ASN A 567 -3.05 -43.77 4.09
CA ASN A 567 -2.26 -44.46 5.12
C ASN A 567 -3.07 -45.24 6.17
N LEU A 568 -4.27 -44.79 6.53
CA LEU A 568 -5.05 -45.32 7.66
C LEU A 568 -6.29 -46.13 7.24
N TRP A 569 -6.99 -45.71 6.20
CA TRP A 569 -8.24 -46.34 5.75
C TRP A 569 -7.98 -47.79 5.29
N ARG A 570 -8.70 -48.77 5.87
CA ARG A 570 -8.49 -50.21 5.62
C ARG A 570 -7.09 -50.73 5.94
N ARG A 571 -6.36 -50.10 6.88
CA ARG A 571 -5.06 -50.59 7.33
C ARG A 571 -5.17 -52.02 7.90
N HIS A 572 -4.19 -52.86 7.60
CA HIS A 572 -4.11 -54.28 7.98
C HIS A 572 -5.15 -55.21 7.33
N THR A 573 -5.62 -54.88 6.12
CA THR A 573 -6.59 -55.71 5.38
C THR A 573 -6.00 -56.22 4.07
N SER A 574 -6.58 -57.30 3.56
CA SER A 574 -6.33 -57.90 2.24
C SER A 574 -6.35 -56.90 1.08
N LEU A 575 -7.13 -55.81 1.19
CA LEU A 575 -7.19 -54.73 0.20
C LEU A 575 -5.87 -53.94 0.04
N ARG A 576 -4.95 -54.05 1.01
CA ARG A 576 -3.61 -53.43 1.01
C ARG A 576 -2.48 -54.47 0.94
N ARG A 577 -2.79 -55.75 0.69
CA ARG A 577 -1.76 -56.77 0.56
C ARG A 577 -1.07 -56.62 -0.80
N ARG A 578 0.14 -56.08 -0.83
CA ARG A 578 1.06 -56.36 -1.94
C ARG A 578 1.54 -57.79 -1.80
N ILE A 579 1.01 -58.69 -2.62
CA ILE A 579 1.62 -60.01 -2.77
C ILE A 579 3.04 -59.78 -3.28
N SER A 580 4.02 -60.07 -2.44
CA SER A 580 5.41 -60.10 -2.88
C SER A 580 5.60 -61.39 -3.69
N VAL A 581 6.18 -61.29 -4.88
CA VAL A 581 6.44 -62.43 -5.79
C VAL A 581 7.13 -63.64 -5.12
N PRO A 582 8.00 -63.51 -4.09
CA PRO A 582 8.57 -64.66 -3.39
C PRO A 582 7.53 -65.46 -2.58
N GLU A 583 6.51 -64.80 -2.03
CA GLU A 583 5.52 -65.42 -1.15
C GLU A 583 4.47 -66.19 -1.96
N LEU A 584 4.16 -65.75 -3.18
CA LEU A 584 3.35 -66.53 -4.13
C LEU A 584 4.06 -67.81 -4.57
N LYS A 585 5.39 -67.76 -4.68
CA LYS A 585 6.21 -68.93 -5.00
C LYS A 585 6.22 -69.94 -3.85
N ASN A 586 6.38 -69.47 -2.62
CA ASN A 586 6.29 -70.33 -1.44
C ASN A 586 4.89 -70.92 -1.25
N ILE A 587 3.82 -70.17 -1.54
CA ILE A 587 2.44 -70.70 -1.47
C ILE A 587 2.18 -71.74 -2.58
N LEU A 588 2.73 -71.54 -3.78
CA LEU A 588 2.67 -72.53 -4.88
C LEU A 588 3.52 -73.77 -4.59
N ASP A 589 4.64 -73.62 -3.88
CA ASP A 589 5.53 -74.71 -3.47
C ASP A 589 4.96 -75.48 -2.24
N ASP A 590 4.23 -74.82 -1.34
CA ASP A 590 3.54 -75.42 -0.18
C ASP A 590 2.28 -76.22 -0.61
N GLU A 591 1.57 -75.77 -1.65
CA GLU A 591 0.40 -76.49 -2.18
C GLU A 591 0.79 -77.75 -2.97
N TYR A 592 2.05 -77.86 -3.43
CA TYR A 592 2.58 -79.05 -4.12
C TYR A 592 3.22 -80.09 -3.17
N SER A 593 3.52 -79.71 -1.92
CA SER A 593 4.22 -80.56 -0.95
C SER A 593 3.30 -81.29 0.05
N LEU A 594 1.99 -81.08 0.00
CA LEU A 594 1.00 -81.77 0.86
C LEU A 594 0.63 -83.20 0.41
N GLN A 595 1.45 -83.82 -0.44
CA GLN A 595 1.26 -85.21 -0.85
C GLN A 595 2.58 -85.96 -0.88
N TYR A 596 3.26 -86.13 0.26
CA TYR A 596 4.00 -87.35 0.62
C TYR A 596 4.55 -87.31 2.05
N ASP A 597 4.21 -88.36 2.77
CA ASP A 597 4.87 -89.03 3.90
C ASP A 597 5.06 -88.43 5.30
N SER A 598 4.64 -89.29 6.22
CA SER A 598 5.00 -89.47 7.63
C SER A 598 6.50 -89.63 7.87
N ASN A 599 7.02 -88.96 8.90
CA ASN A 599 7.74 -89.59 10.03
C ASN A 599 8.10 -88.55 11.09
N GLU A 600 7.99 -88.98 12.35
CA GLU A 600 8.54 -88.32 13.53
C GLU A 600 10.06 -88.24 13.39
N ASP A 601 10.65 -87.06 13.61
CA ASP A 601 11.95 -86.93 14.26
C ASP A 601 12.15 -85.52 14.82
N MET A 602 12.64 -85.50 16.06
CA MET A 602 12.96 -84.35 16.89
C MET A 602 14.26 -83.72 16.36
N VAL A 603 14.22 -82.48 15.85
CA VAL A 603 15.43 -81.77 15.39
C VAL A 603 15.54 -80.41 16.07
N ASP A 604 16.69 -80.23 16.71
CA ASP A 604 17.13 -79.10 17.52
C ASP A 604 16.84 -77.72 16.93
N VAL A 605 16.34 -76.84 17.80
CA VAL A 605 16.29 -75.39 17.63
C VAL A 605 17.72 -74.87 17.57
N LYS A 606 18.29 -74.79 16.37
CA LYS A 606 19.50 -74.00 16.12
C LYS A 606 19.10 -72.55 15.94
N GLU A 607 19.12 -71.83 17.05
CA GLU A 607 18.96 -70.38 17.15
C GLU A 607 20.00 -69.69 16.25
N SER A 608 19.58 -69.31 15.04
CA SER A 608 20.34 -68.51 14.11
C SER A 608 20.40 -67.07 14.62
N ASN A 609 21.39 -66.82 15.49
CA ASN A 609 21.93 -65.49 15.80
C ASN A 609 22.49 -64.83 14.52
N SER A 610 21.61 -64.30 13.66
CA SER A 610 21.98 -63.32 12.64
C SER A 610 22.02 -61.94 13.28
N SER A 611 23.20 -61.61 13.78
CA SER A 611 23.77 -60.26 13.93
C SER A 611 22.81 -59.08 13.70
N ARG A 612 22.51 -58.43 14.82
CA ARG A 612 21.93 -57.10 14.97
C ARG A 612 22.93 -56.04 14.48
N GLU A 613 23.31 -56.03 13.20
CA GLU A 613 23.95 -54.87 12.58
C GLU A 613 22.92 -53.74 12.50
N VAL A 614 22.88 -52.93 13.55
CA VAL A 614 22.12 -51.68 13.57
C VAL A 614 22.56 -50.86 12.36
N ASN A 615 21.60 -50.55 11.49
CA ASN A 615 21.77 -49.86 10.20
C ASN A 615 22.21 -48.38 10.39
N THR A 616 23.38 -48.17 11.00
CA THR A 616 24.00 -46.89 11.37
C THR A 616 24.21 -45.98 10.16
N LYS A 617 24.56 -46.55 9.01
CA LYS A 617 24.68 -45.82 7.73
C LYS A 617 23.36 -45.17 7.31
N GLY A 618 22.23 -45.85 7.51
CA GLY A 618 20.90 -45.31 7.20
C GLY A 618 20.52 -44.12 8.09
N TYR A 619 20.79 -44.21 9.39
CA TYR A 619 20.55 -43.12 10.33
C TYR A 619 21.43 -41.90 10.06
N TYR A 620 22.70 -42.10 9.74
CA TYR A 620 23.62 -41.00 9.39
C TYR A 620 23.16 -40.26 8.13
N LEU A 621 22.76 -40.98 7.08
CA LEU A 621 22.25 -40.38 5.84
C LEU A 621 20.95 -39.58 6.09
N SER A 622 20.07 -40.10 6.93
CA SER A 622 18.82 -39.44 7.33
C SER A 622 19.08 -38.15 8.12
N ALA A 623 20.02 -38.18 9.07
CA ALA A 623 20.44 -37.01 9.82
C ALA A 623 21.06 -35.93 8.91
N LEU A 624 21.86 -36.34 7.93
CA LEU A 624 22.48 -35.44 6.96
C LEU A 624 21.43 -34.78 6.05
N ASN A 625 20.43 -35.53 5.57
CA ASN A 625 19.30 -34.99 4.82
C ASN A 625 18.50 -33.97 5.64
N GLY A 626 18.19 -34.29 6.90
CA GLY A 626 17.50 -33.38 7.81
C GLY A 626 18.28 -32.10 8.05
N LEU A 627 19.59 -32.21 8.33
CA LEU A 627 20.48 -31.07 8.55
C LEU A 627 20.57 -30.18 7.31
N PHE A 628 20.67 -30.78 6.11
CA PHE A 628 20.71 -30.04 4.85
C PHE A 628 19.44 -29.19 4.66
N VAL A 629 18.25 -29.78 4.84
CA VAL A 629 16.98 -29.05 4.74
C VAL A 629 16.88 -27.96 5.81
N LEU A 630 17.32 -28.24 7.04
CA LEU A 630 17.31 -27.25 8.13
C LEU A 630 18.17 -26.02 7.80
N ILE A 631 19.41 -26.24 7.35
CA ILE A 631 20.36 -25.17 6.99
C ILE A 631 19.82 -24.33 5.84
N CYS A 632 19.12 -24.94 4.88
CA CYS A 632 18.57 -24.23 3.74
C CYS A 632 17.26 -23.50 4.06
N SER A 633 16.44 -23.98 5.01
CA SER A 633 15.16 -23.37 5.36
C SER A 633 15.26 -22.24 6.39
N ILE A 634 16.11 -22.37 7.42
CA ILE A 634 16.23 -21.38 8.52
C ILE A 634 16.53 -19.95 8.01
N PRO A 635 17.43 -19.73 7.03
CA PRO A 635 17.77 -18.37 6.58
C PRO A 635 16.55 -17.57 6.10
N ALA A 636 15.55 -18.20 5.49
CA ALA A 636 14.34 -17.51 5.03
C ALA A 636 13.45 -16.99 6.17
N TRP A 637 13.56 -17.57 7.37
CA TRP A 637 12.83 -17.16 8.57
C TRP A 637 13.51 -16.03 9.33
N VAL A 638 14.84 -15.98 9.28
CA VAL A 638 15.65 -15.05 10.10
C VAL A 638 16.10 -13.83 9.30
N PHE A 639 16.47 -14.01 8.04
CA PHE A 639 16.95 -12.94 7.18
C PHE A 639 15.85 -12.49 6.20
N PRO A 640 15.86 -11.20 5.79
CA PRO A 640 14.91 -10.70 4.81
C PRO A 640 14.95 -11.52 3.53
N CYS A 641 13.77 -11.98 3.09
CA CYS A 641 13.62 -12.83 1.92
C CYS A 641 12.87 -12.12 0.77
N LEU A 642 12.09 -11.08 1.10
CA LEU A 642 11.35 -10.24 0.17
C LEU A 642 11.60 -8.77 0.48
N ARG A 643 11.84 -7.96 -0.55
CA ARG A 643 11.96 -6.50 -0.44
C ARG A 643 10.85 -5.85 -1.24
N TYR A 644 10.03 -5.02 -0.60
CA TYR A 644 9.05 -4.19 -1.28
C TYR A 644 9.59 -2.78 -1.46
N LYS A 645 9.63 -2.32 -2.72
CA LYS A 645 10.09 -1.01 -3.12
C LYS A 645 8.92 -0.19 -3.62
N VAL A 646 8.67 0.96 -2.98
CA VAL A 646 7.67 1.93 -3.42
C VAL A 646 8.38 3.04 -4.17
N THR A 647 7.96 3.28 -5.42
CA THR A 647 8.48 4.32 -6.30
C THR A 647 7.36 5.28 -6.72
N GLY A 648 7.73 6.47 -7.20
CA GLY A 648 6.78 7.56 -7.47
C GLY A 648 6.73 8.57 -6.32
N MET A 649 5.76 9.49 -6.32
CA MET A 649 5.59 10.47 -5.22
C MET A 649 5.33 9.81 -3.86
N ALA A 650 4.75 8.61 -3.84
CA ALA A 650 4.56 7.83 -2.63
C ALA A 650 5.87 7.43 -1.92
N SER A 651 7.03 7.48 -2.60
CA SER A 651 8.32 7.29 -1.94
C SER A 651 8.67 8.45 -0.98
N ILE A 652 7.94 9.57 -1.03
CA ILE A 652 8.04 10.65 -0.04
C ILE A 652 7.38 10.23 1.28
N LEU A 653 6.25 9.51 1.19
CA LEU A 653 5.50 9.01 2.34
C LEU A 653 6.16 7.77 2.95
N GLN A 654 6.77 6.93 2.11
CA GLN A 654 7.48 5.73 2.54
C GLN A 654 8.87 5.68 1.87
N PRO A 655 9.86 6.40 2.41
CA PRO A 655 11.19 6.53 1.80
C PRO A 655 12.07 5.29 1.97
N THR A 656 11.74 4.39 2.90
CA THR A 656 12.52 3.18 3.17
C THR A 656 11.88 1.95 2.54
N ASP A 657 12.71 1.17 1.84
CA ASP A 657 12.33 -0.15 1.35
C ASP A 657 11.91 -1.04 2.52
N ARG A 658 10.81 -1.79 2.33
CA ARG A 658 10.28 -2.69 3.36
C ARG A 658 10.83 -4.08 3.13
N ASP A 659 11.89 -4.38 3.85
CA ASP A 659 12.49 -5.71 3.94
C ASP A 659 11.65 -6.59 4.86
N MET A 660 11.20 -7.74 4.36
CA MET A 660 10.36 -8.68 5.10
C MET A 660 11.01 -10.04 5.22
N THR A 661 10.98 -10.58 6.42
CA THR A 661 11.29 -11.99 6.71
C THR A 661 10.04 -12.87 6.50
N LEU A 662 10.23 -14.19 6.33
CA LEU A 662 9.08 -15.12 6.27
C LEU A 662 8.29 -15.13 7.59
N PHE A 663 8.95 -14.82 8.71
CA PHE A 663 8.30 -14.68 10.01
C PHE A 663 7.34 -13.49 10.02
N GLU A 664 7.80 -12.29 9.67
CA GLU A 664 6.95 -11.09 9.62
C GLU A 664 5.78 -11.26 8.63
N LEU A 665 6.06 -11.87 7.47
CA LEU A 665 5.04 -12.13 6.45
C LEU A 665 3.97 -13.11 6.95
N SER A 666 4.34 -14.06 7.80
CA SER A 666 3.38 -15.03 8.36
C SER A 666 2.70 -14.57 9.65
N CYS A 667 3.25 -13.57 10.34
CA CYS A 667 2.68 -12.94 11.53
C CYS A 667 1.39 -12.15 11.28
N THR A 668 0.94 -11.97 10.03
CA THR A 668 -0.34 -11.30 9.72
C THR A 668 -1.53 -11.97 10.41
N SER A 669 -1.48 -13.28 10.64
CA SER A 669 -2.45 -13.97 11.50
C SER A 669 -1.85 -15.17 12.21
N TYR A 670 -2.33 -15.48 13.41
CA TYR A 670 -1.82 -16.59 14.21
C TYR A 670 -1.99 -17.96 13.52
N MET A 671 -3.14 -18.19 12.87
CA MET A 671 -3.39 -19.42 12.14
C MET A 671 -2.42 -19.58 10.97
N LEU A 672 -2.18 -18.49 10.23
CA LEU A 672 -1.26 -18.53 9.12
C LEU A 672 0.18 -18.78 9.58
N LEU A 673 0.62 -18.11 10.65
CA LEU A 673 1.92 -18.32 11.28
C LEU A 673 2.16 -19.80 11.60
N ILE A 674 1.22 -20.45 12.30
CA ILE A 674 1.32 -21.88 12.62
C ILE A 674 1.40 -22.71 11.35
N THR A 675 0.54 -22.45 10.37
CA THR A 675 0.54 -23.22 9.12
C THR A 675 1.83 -23.05 8.32
N CYS A 676 2.40 -21.86 8.23
CA CYS A 676 3.68 -21.61 7.57
C CYS A 676 4.82 -22.31 8.29
N ILE A 677 4.91 -22.18 9.63
CA ILE A 677 5.96 -22.84 10.42
C ILE A 677 5.90 -24.35 10.22
N PHE A 678 4.69 -24.91 10.23
CA PHE A 678 4.52 -26.35 10.02
C PHE A 678 4.84 -26.78 8.59
N THR A 679 4.29 -26.12 7.57
CA THR A 679 4.35 -26.58 6.17
C THR A 679 5.66 -26.23 5.46
N VAL A 680 6.36 -25.16 5.87
CA VAL A 680 7.61 -24.69 5.24
C VAL A 680 8.84 -24.97 6.11
N GLY A 681 8.67 -25.08 7.43
CA GLY A 681 9.73 -25.42 8.37
C GLY A 681 9.71 -26.88 8.80
N VAL A 682 8.77 -27.22 9.68
CA VAL A 682 8.77 -28.47 10.47
C VAL A 682 8.54 -29.71 9.60
N ALA A 683 7.48 -29.75 8.80
CA ALA A 683 7.13 -30.91 7.98
C ALA A 683 8.22 -31.21 6.93
N PRO A 684 8.76 -30.21 6.21
CA PRO A 684 9.92 -30.38 5.35
C PRO A 684 11.13 -31.05 6.01
N PHE A 685 11.50 -30.54 7.18
CA PHE A 685 12.63 -31.04 7.96
C PHE A 685 12.39 -32.47 8.44
N LEU A 686 11.24 -32.73 9.07
CA LEU A 686 10.89 -34.05 9.59
C LEU A 686 10.77 -35.09 8.47
N TYR A 687 10.25 -34.71 7.30
CA TYR A 687 10.19 -35.60 6.14
C TYR A 687 11.60 -36.04 5.69
N ALA A 688 12.54 -35.10 5.60
CA ALA A 688 13.92 -35.40 5.24
C ALA A 688 14.65 -36.22 6.32
N LEU A 689 14.43 -35.90 7.61
CA LEU A 689 15.03 -36.58 8.74
C LEU A 689 14.52 -38.01 8.92
N MET A 690 13.26 -38.28 8.58
CA MET A 690 12.61 -39.60 8.75
C MET A 690 12.48 -40.38 7.44
N TYR A 691 13.09 -39.90 6.36
CA TYR A 691 13.09 -40.58 5.07
C TYR A 691 13.76 -41.96 5.18
N PRO A 692 13.18 -43.06 4.65
CA PRO A 692 11.94 -43.15 3.87
C PRO A 692 10.70 -43.61 4.69
N ARG A 693 10.78 -43.65 6.03
CA ARG A 693 9.80 -44.32 6.89
C ARG A 693 8.47 -43.57 7.06
N TRP A 694 8.48 -42.23 6.95
CA TRP A 694 7.29 -41.40 7.21
C TRP A 694 6.82 -40.67 5.94
N SER A 695 6.14 -41.42 5.05
CA SER A 695 5.52 -40.87 3.84
C SER A 695 4.40 -39.87 4.11
N PHE A 696 3.80 -39.89 5.32
CA PHE A 696 2.75 -38.97 5.75
C PHE A 696 3.14 -37.50 5.59
N LEU A 697 4.38 -37.12 5.93
CA LEU A 697 4.83 -35.73 5.92
C LEU A 697 5.12 -35.19 4.51
N ALA A 698 5.21 -36.08 3.50
CA ALA A 698 5.53 -35.70 2.13
C ALA A 698 4.47 -34.76 1.52
N SER A 699 3.20 -34.93 1.89
CA SER A 699 2.07 -34.11 1.42
C SER A 699 1.94 -32.76 2.15
N TRP A 700 2.70 -32.56 3.23
CA TRP A 700 2.62 -31.35 4.07
C TRP A 700 3.72 -30.34 3.79
N GLY A 701 4.84 -30.77 3.18
CA GLY A 701 5.93 -29.88 2.80
C GLY A 701 5.52 -29.00 1.62
N ALA A 702 5.12 -27.75 1.90
CA ALA A 702 4.56 -26.80 0.93
C ALA A 702 5.53 -25.64 0.60
N SER A 703 6.84 -25.81 0.85
CA SER A 703 7.86 -24.81 0.54
C SER A 703 7.86 -24.43 -0.94
N ASP A 704 7.62 -25.39 -1.84
CA ASP A 704 7.48 -25.16 -3.27
C ASP A 704 6.23 -24.35 -3.64
N ALA A 705 5.09 -24.61 -2.98
CA ALA A 705 3.88 -23.80 -3.16
C ALA A 705 4.10 -22.36 -2.72
N LEU A 706 4.82 -22.12 -1.61
CA LEU A 706 5.21 -20.79 -1.16
C LEU A 706 6.14 -20.11 -2.19
N LEU A 707 7.17 -20.80 -2.66
CA LEU A 707 8.10 -20.26 -3.66
C LEU A 707 7.38 -19.86 -4.95
N LEU A 708 6.46 -20.70 -5.44
CA LEU A 708 5.62 -20.37 -6.59
C LEU A 708 4.73 -19.15 -6.31
N ALA A 709 4.15 -19.04 -5.12
CA ALA A 709 3.37 -17.89 -4.72
C ALA A 709 4.22 -16.60 -4.66
N CYS A 710 5.46 -16.68 -4.17
CA CYS A 710 6.41 -15.55 -4.20
C CYS A 710 6.70 -15.12 -5.63
N VAL A 711 7.11 -16.04 -6.51
CA VAL A 711 7.40 -15.69 -7.92
C VAL A 711 6.17 -15.11 -8.61
N ALA A 712 5.00 -15.71 -8.40
CA ALA A 712 3.75 -15.23 -8.98
C ALA A 712 3.34 -13.85 -8.46
N GLY A 713 3.41 -13.62 -7.14
CA GLY A 713 3.07 -12.32 -6.55
C GLY A 713 4.00 -11.20 -7.02
N LEU A 714 5.29 -11.49 -7.18
CA LEU A 714 6.30 -10.50 -7.57
C LEU A 714 6.20 -10.05 -9.02
N LEU A 715 5.93 -10.98 -9.94
CA LEU A 715 5.76 -10.66 -11.36
C LEU A 715 4.52 -9.78 -11.62
N GLN A 716 3.67 -9.57 -10.61
CA GLN A 716 2.30 -9.17 -10.81
C GLN A 716 1.81 -8.06 -9.89
N LEU A 717 2.52 -7.78 -8.79
CA LEU A 717 2.18 -6.71 -7.85
C LEU A 717 2.05 -5.36 -8.56
N GLY A 718 2.97 -5.04 -9.48
CA GLY A 718 2.93 -3.78 -10.23
C GLY A 718 1.67 -3.61 -11.10
N GLN A 719 1.29 -4.64 -11.86
CA GLN A 719 0.09 -4.62 -12.72
C GLN A 719 -1.20 -4.59 -11.89
N PHE A 720 -1.21 -5.31 -10.77
CA PHE A 720 -2.35 -5.31 -9.87
C PHE A 720 -2.55 -3.94 -9.21
N VAL A 721 -1.47 -3.31 -8.74
CA VAL A 721 -1.51 -1.95 -8.19
C VAL A 721 -2.00 -0.94 -9.22
N GLU A 722 -1.53 -1.04 -10.47
CA GLU A 722 -1.99 -0.18 -11.57
C GLU A 722 -3.49 -0.36 -11.88
N PHE A 723 -4.01 -1.59 -11.75
CA PHE A 723 -5.46 -1.85 -11.86
C PHE A 723 -6.24 -1.24 -10.69
N VAL A 724 -5.72 -1.31 -9.46
CA VAL A 724 -6.39 -0.78 -8.27
C VAL A 724 -6.44 0.75 -8.24
N ILE A 725 -5.32 1.40 -8.59
CA ILE A 725 -5.16 2.86 -8.49
C ILE A 725 -5.52 3.57 -9.81
N GLY A 726 -5.39 2.87 -10.94
CA GLY A 726 -5.65 3.39 -12.29
C GLY A 726 -4.37 3.64 -13.09
N LYS A 727 -4.44 3.40 -14.41
CA LYS A 727 -3.29 3.43 -15.35
C LYS A 727 -2.52 4.76 -15.41
N HIS A 728 -3.16 5.87 -15.07
CA HIS A 728 -2.55 7.20 -15.11
C HIS A 728 -1.83 7.60 -13.81
N MET A 729 -1.84 6.73 -12.79
CA MET A 729 -1.31 7.04 -11.46
C MET A 729 0.10 6.48 -11.20
N ASN A 730 0.76 5.95 -12.23
CA ASN A 730 2.11 5.36 -12.11
C ASN A 730 3.17 6.36 -11.64
N ALA A 731 2.98 7.67 -11.86
CA ALA A 731 3.85 8.72 -11.33
C ALA A 731 3.64 8.95 -9.82
N VAL A 732 2.45 8.62 -9.32
CA VAL A 732 2.04 8.83 -7.92
C VAL A 732 2.45 7.65 -7.06
N TYR A 733 2.11 6.43 -7.48
CA TYR A 733 2.39 5.21 -6.72
C TYR A 733 2.71 4.04 -7.65
N ARG A 734 3.88 3.44 -7.46
CA ARG A 734 4.30 2.20 -8.14
C ARG A 734 5.01 1.30 -7.14
N ALA A 735 4.46 0.10 -6.93
CA ALA A 735 5.07 -0.90 -6.06
C ALA A 735 5.77 -1.98 -6.89
N GLU A 736 7.02 -2.26 -6.55
CA GLU A 736 7.82 -3.35 -7.07
C GLU A 736 8.31 -4.21 -5.91
N ALA A 737 8.62 -5.47 -6.19
CA ALA A 737 9.14 -6.34 -5.16
C ALA A 737 10.26 -7.23 -5.70
N GLU A 738 11.26 -7.47 -4.87
CA GLU A 738 12.51 -8.15 -5.22
C GLU A 738 12.70 -9.40 -4.35
N LEU A 739 13.22 -10.47 -4.98
CA LEU A 739 13.61 -11.69 -4.28
C LEU A 739 15.02 -11.58 -3.72
N LEU A 740 15.18 -11.92 -2.45
CA LEU A 740 16.48 -11.98 -1.81
C LEU A 740 17.03 -13.41 -1.75
N TRP A 741 18.34 -13.52 -1.53
CA TRP A 741 19.07 -14.80 -1.56
C TRP A 741 18.55 -15.91 -0.62
N PRO A 742 17.91 -15.66 0.55
CA PRO A 742 17.43 -16.74 1.40
C PRO A 742 16.35 -17.61 0.72
N LEU A 743 15.60 -17.02 -0.21
CA LEU A 743 14.57 -17.72 -0.97
C LEU A 743 15.17 -18.72 -1.98
N LEU A 744 16.39 -18.45 -2.47
CA LEU A 744 17.14 -19.39 -3.31
C LEU A 744 17.53 -20.66 -2.54
N LEU A 745 17.93 -20.52 -1.27
CA LEU A 745 18.24 -21.69 -0.43
C LEU A 745 16.99 -22.52 -0.16
N LEU A 746 15.85 -21.87 0.10
CA LEU A 746 14.58 -22.56 0.24
C LEU A 746 14.18 -23.30 -1.05
N LEU A 747 14.49 -22.74 -2.23
CA LEU A 747 14.31 -23.41 -3.51
C LEU A 747 15.17 -24.66 -3.63
N VAL A 748 16.46 -24.59 -3.28
CA VAL A 748 17.35 -25.76 -3.25
C VAL A 748 16.80 -26.85 -2.32
N ALA A 749 16.32 -26.49 -1.13
CA ALA A 749 15.69 -27.42 -0.21
C ALA A 749 14.45 -28.08 -0.84
N SER A 750 13.57 -27.29 -1.47
CA SER A 750 12.35 -27.80 -2.11
C SER A 750 12.66 -28.80 -3.24
N VAL A 751 13.66 -28.50 -4.09
CA VAL A 751 14.09 -29.39 -5.17
C VAL A 751 14.64 -30.70 -4.59
N TRP A 752 15.42 -30.62 -3.51
CA TRP A 752 15.92 -31.81 -2.82
C TRP A 752 14.78 -32.71 -2.30
N GLN A 753 13.71 -32.11 -1.78
CA GLN A 753 12.54 -32.86 -1.32
C GLN A 753 11.77 -33.53 -2.47
N TRP A 754 11.67 -32.86 -3.62
CA TRP A 754 11.10 -33.48 -4.82
C TRP A 754 11.91 -34.68 -5.29
N ILE A 755 13.24 -34.62 -5.20
CA ILE A 755 14.13 -35.76 -5.51
C ILE A 755 13.86 -36.92 -4.55
N LEU A 756 13.80 -36.66 -3.24
CA LEU A 756 13.48 -37.68 -2.23
C LEU A 756 12.08 -38.29 -2.45
N ALA A 757 11.08 -37.46 -2.76
CA ALA A 757 9.72 -37.91 -3.02
C ALA A 757 9.62 -38.74 -4.31
N ALA A 758 10.29 -38.32 -5.38
CA ALA A 758 10.33 -39.06 -6.65
C ALA A 758 10.98 -40.43 -6.47
N ASP A 759 12.06 -40.51 -5.68
CA ASP A 759 12.70 -41.79 -5.34
C ASP A 759 11.73 -42.71 -4.57
N HIS A 760 10.97 -42.18 -3.61
CA HIS A 760 10.00 -42.95 -2.86
C HIS A 760 8.81 -43.47 -3.70
N VAL A 761 8.25 -42.62 -4.56
CA VAL A 761 7.04 -42.96 -5.33
C VAL A 761 7.35 -43.87 -6.53
N ILE A 762 8.45 -43.61 -7.23
CA ILE A 762 8.78 -44.26 -8.52
C ILE A 762 9.85 -45.36 -8.33
N GLY A 763 10.62 -45.34 -7.24
CA GLY A 763 11.72 -46.28 -7.01
C GLY A 763 12.89 -46.07 -7.97
N ILE A 764 13.18 -44.80 -8.30
CA ILE A 764 14.19 -44.42 -9.31
C ILE A 764 15.54 -45.01 -8.96
N ARG A 765 15.98 -44.91 -7.70
CA ARG A 765 17.26 -45.46 -7.26
C ARG A 765 17.33 -46.97 -7.45
N LYS A 766 16.28 -47.71 -7.09
CA LYS A 766 16.22 -49.17 -7.31
C LYS A 766 16.27 -49.55 -8.79
N ARG A 767 15.64 -48.76 -9.68
CA ARG A 767 15.71 -48.98 -11.13
C ARG A 767 17.09 -48.66 -11.70
N ILE A 768 17.75 -47.61 -11.22
CA ILE A 768 19.10 -47.23 -11.64
C ILE A 768 20.11 -48.26 -11.13
N GLU A 769 20.04 -48.65 -9.85
CA GLU A 769 20.87 -49.70 -9.27
C GLU A 769 20.69 -51.02 -10.01
N LYS A 770 19.45 -51.42 -10.32
CA LYS A 770 19.16 -52.61 -11.13
C LYS A 770 19.76 -52.52 -12.54
N LYS A 771 19.64 -51.38 -13.23
CA LYS A 771 20.29 -51.17 -14.53
C LYS A 771 21.82 -51.16 -14.44
N TRP A 772 22.38 -50.67 -13.33
CA TRP A 772 23.82 -50.66 -13.08
C TRP A 772 24.37 -52.05 -12.77
N THR A 773 23.64 -52.86 -12.01
CA THR A 773 24.02 -54.26 -11.76
C THR A 773 23.85 -55.12 -13.01
N GLU A 774 22.82 -54.90 -13.82
CA GLU A 774 22.66 -55.52 -15.15
C GLU A 774 23.80 -55.15 -16.10
N ARG A 775 24.29 -53.90 -16.06
CA ARG A 775 25.48 -53.45 -16.81
C ARG A 775 26.80 -54.03 -16.27
N LYS A 776 26.92 -54.29 -14.97
CA LYS A 776 28.11 -54.94 -14.39
C LYS A 776 28.12 -56.45 -14.65
N GLY A 777 26.96 -57.11 -14.66
CA GLY A 777 26.84 -58.53 -14.97
C GLY A 777 27.10 -58.89 -16.44
N THR A 778 27.04 -57.92 -17.35
CA THR A 778 27.41 -58.08 -18.77
C THR A 778 28.90 -57.86 -19.04
N ILE A 779 29.71 -57.55 -18.02
CA ILE A 779 31.18 -57.36 -18.10
C ILE A 779 31.88 -58.45 -17.28
N VAL A 780 31.40 -59.70 -17.35
CA VAL A 780 32.19 -60.88 -16.96
C VAL A 780 32.70 -61.52 -18.25
N PRO A 781 34.01 -61.56 -18.51
CA PRO A 781 34.53 -62.27 -19.66
C PRO A 781 34.32 -63.77 -19.45
N THR A 782 33.71 -64.43 -20.43
CA THR A 782 33.79 -65.86 -20.64
C THR A 782 35.26 -66.24 -20.86
N GLU A 783 35.95 -66.67 -19.81
CA GLU A 783 37.14 -67.52 -19.95
C GLU A 783 36.68 -68.95 -20.20
N GLU A 784 36.63 -69.30 -21.48
CA GLU A 784 36.47 -70.65 -22.00
C GLU A 784 37.83 -71.07 -22.60
N TYR A 785 38.32 -72.24 -22.17
CA TYR A 785 39.39 -73.08 -22.74
C TYR A 785 40.86 -72.62 -22.68
N MET A 786 41.60 -73.21 -21.73
CA MET A 786 42.80 -74.02 -22.03
C MET A 786 42.92 -75.20 -21.06
#